data_AF-E1YKX0-F1
#
_entry.id   AF-E1YKX0-F1
#
_cell.length_a   1.000
_cell.length_b   1.000
_cell.length_c   1.000
_cell.angle_alpha   90.00
_cell.angle_beta   90.00
_cell.angle_gamma   90.00
#
_symmetry.space_group_name_H-M   'P 1'
#
loop_
_entity.id
_entity.type
_entity.pdbx_description
1 polymer ?
#
loop_
_entity_poly.entity_id
_entity_poly.type
_entity_poly.pdbx_seq_one_letter_code
_entity_poly.pdbx_strand_id
1 'polypeptide(L)'
;MWGEDYQVACITKKGVGRFKGNESPSLTNLIMDQKELRLLESRCIQEEPPECAAACPIHIDARAFIANVSQGKWEEAWKILRKTMPFPGILGRICDAPCKERCKRREAGQAIEIGMLERACVKTQAPKQRIYPLPEKDKRIAVVTGKLSGLTAAWDLSRKGYKVTVFEMGAELGENLLSMPKEILPHDMVREEIDILFSLGVEAVLNSSVEDEKFLADLLSRFDAVYLPPPWPSPINGEGMVMPVQAPPLPLREGIEGRGREKLFSEGFLHYNPKSPVWQAAEGRWAATSIDRYLQKVSLTAGREKDGPFPTRLYTNIDNVPYALAVKPLDSESGYTPEEAIQEASRCLHCECLECVKACSYLDHFGSYPRKYAREIYNNSSIVAGARQANKLVNSCNLCGLCETVCPENFAMQTLCLKARRDMVQKGKMPPSAHEFALLDMQFSNSDQFAMAMHEPGHESSAYIFFPGCQVCASSPGKVKSVYAHLRQTLTGGVGLMLGCCSAPAFWAGEEELFQKQSSMWQSKWVDLGRPQIILACSTCYKIFKTYLQEAPIISLWSILDETGLPHDFTVLKDAAPLALHDPCTTRYESALQTNVRNLLQKMGQPFLELKAKREHAECCGFGGLMQNANPDLAKTVIKRLAGQSLADYVTYCAVCRDNLAGAGKRTVHILDLIFREDSEPDPAARKRPGWSQRQENRLRLKNNLLNELWAKGGEDTKQNDRVVLNISSEVWQVLEDRRILVTDLEEVIRHAETGGRKFFNPDSGHFKTSLKLYNTTFWVEYMPSDDGFTIYNAYSHRMVVSA
;
A
#
# COMPACT_ATOMS: atom_id res chain seq x y z
N MET A 1 20.00 -41.29 11.53
CA MET A 1 21.08 -40.74 12.37
C MET A 1 21.82 -39.68 11.56
N TRP A 2 21.25 -38.47 11.49
CA TRP A 2 21.91 -37.29 10.95
C TRP A 2 21.66 -36.18 11.96
N GLY A 3 22.58 -36.07 12.92
CA GLY A 3 22.74 -34.90 13.77
C GLY A 3 23.91 -34.07 13.24
N GLU A 4 23.78 -32.75 13.39
CA GLU A 4 24.86 -31.75 13.46
C GLU A 4 25.64 -31.57 12.12
N ASP A 5 25.76 -30.41 11.47
CA ASP A 5 25.64 -29.01 11.87
C ASP A 5 25.12 -28.20 10.67
N TYR A 6 23.85 -27.78 10.69
CA TYR A 6 23.48 -26.53 10.04
C TYR A 6 23.47 -25.49 11.15
N GLN A 7 24.58 -24.76 11.29
CA GLN A 7 24.50 -23.45 11.90
C GLN A 7 23.49 -22.64 11.09
N VAL A 8 22.28 -22.57 11.64
CA VAL A 8 21.31 -21.53 11.33
C VAL A 8 22.07 -20.24 11.59
N ALA A 9 22.57 -19.64 10.51
CA ALA A 9 22.83 -18.22 10.51
C ALA A 9 21.46 -17.58 10.73
N CYS A 10 21.10 -17.43 12.01
CA CYS A 10 20.16 -16.43 12.46
C CYS A 10 20.66 -15.15 11.79
N ILE A 11 19.98 -14.78 10.70
CA ILE A 11 19.89 -13.40 10.27
C ILE A 11 19.12 -12.73 11.41
N THR A 12 19.85 -12.49 12.50
CA THR A 12 19.60 -11.40 13.40
C THR A 12 19.31 -10.22 12.50
N LYS A 13 18.23 -9.50 12.82
CA LYS A 13 17.89 -8.19 12.25
C LYS A 13 19.09 -7.24 12.40
N LYS A 14 20.16 -7.46 11.64
CA LYS A 14 21.24 -6.52 11.43
C LYS A 14 20.62 -5.49 10.52
N GLY A 15 20.40 -4.32 11.13
CA GLY A 15 19.54 -3.27 10.64
C GLY A 15 19.64 -3.12 9.13
N VAL A 16 18.49 -3.26 8.48
CA VAL A 16 18.19 -2.47 7.29
C VAL A 16 18.66 -1.07 7.64
N GLY A 17 19.73 -0.63 6.98
CA GLY A 17 20.34 0.65 7.26
C GLY A 17 19.23 1.67 7.31
N ARG A 18 19.02 2.28 8.49
CA ARG A 18 18.23 3.49 8.61
C ARG A 18 18.81 4.41 7.55
N PHE A 19 18.06 4.67 6.49
CA PHE A 19 18.30 5.85 5.68
C PHE A 19 18.25 7.00 6.67
N LYS A 20 19.43 7.51 7.04
CA LYS A 20 19.54 8.74 7.81
C LYS A 20 18.76 9.78 7.02
N GLY A 21 17.75 10.38 7.63
CA GLY A 21 16.94 11.44 7.05
C GLY A 21 17.71 12.75 6.89
N ASN A 22 18.92 12.70 6.32
CA ASN A 22 19.87 13.81 6.22
C ASN A 22 20.37 14.04 4.78
N GLU A 23 19.54 13.78 3.79
CA GLU A 23 19.68 14.43 2.48
C GLU A 23 18.35 15.11 2.17
N SER A 24 18.34 16.44 2.17
CA SER A 24 17.33 17.18 1.45
C SER A 24 17.40 16.67 0.00
N PRO A 25 16.34 16.04 -0.55
CA PRO A 25 16.39 15.60 -1.94
C PRO A 25 16.66 16.85 -2.78
N SER A 26 17.72 16.84 -3.59
CA SER A 26 17.81 17.83 -4.66
C SER A 26 16.54 17.69 -5.50
N LEU A 27 15.74 18.76 -5.51
CA LEU A 27 14.36 18.83 -5.98
C LEU A 27 14.24 18.78 -7.53
N THR A 28 15.23 18.22 -8.23
CA THR A 28 15.42 18.47 -9.66
C THR A 28 14.69 17.50 -10.58
N ASN A 29 14.14 16.37 -10.09
CA ASN A 29 13.33 15.45 -10.90
C ASN A 29 11.91 15.27 -10.34
N LEU A 30 11.05 16.25 -10.62
CA LEU A 30 9.61 16.24 -10.30
C LEU A 30 8.82 15.21 -11.14
N ILE A 31 9.34 14.83 -12.30
CA ILE A 31 8.74 13.82 -13.19
C ILE A 31 9.27 12.45 -12.78
N MET A 32 8.36 11.50 -12.57
CA MET A 32 8.72 10.09 -12.40
C MET A 32 9.09 9.52 -13.76
N ASP A 33 10.35 9.14 -13.95
CA ASP A 33 10.81 8.47 -15.16
C ASP A 33 10.54 6.96 -15.11
N GLN A 34 10.84 6.25 -16.21
CA GLN A 34 10.61 4.80 -16.29
C GLN A 34 11.53 4.01 -15.34
N LYS A 35 12.73 4.53 -15.02
CA LYS A 35 13.68 3.87 -14.11
C LYS A 35 13.18 3.95 -12.67
N GLU A 36 12.70 5.11 -12.25
CA GLU A 36 12.10 5.36 -10.95
C GLU A 36 10.81 4.55 -10.77
N LEU A 37 9.95 4.47 -11.81
CA LEU A 37 8.78 3.60 -11.78
C LEU A 37 9.19 2.14 -11.52
N ARG A 38 10.16 1.60 -12.25
CA ARG A 38 10.64 0.21 -12.07
C ARG A 38 11.19 -0.02 -10.65
N LEU A 39 11.88 0.97 -10.07
CA LEU A 39 12.38 0.90 -8.70
C LEU A 39 11.24 0.92 -7.66
N LEU A 40 10.19 1.70 -7.89
CA LEU A 40 9.01 1.69 -7.01
C LEU A 40 8.25 0.37 -7.14
N GLU A 41 8.05 -0.11 -8.36
CA GLU A 41 7.38 -1.39 -8.61
C GLU A 41 8.07 -2.56 -7.92
N SER A 42 9.41 -2.60 -7.90
CA SER A 42 10.17 -3.70 -7.31
C SER A 42 10.08 -3.78 -5.78
N ARG A 43 9.62 -2.71 -5.12
CA ARG A 43 9.31 -2.72 -3.68
C ARG A 43 7.99 -3.41 -3.37
N CYS A 44 7.04 -3.42 -4.29
CA CYS A 44 5.76 -4.09 -4.07
C CYS A 44 5.87 -5.57 -4.43
N ILE A 45 5.88 -6.43 -3.41
CA ILE A 45 6.08 -7.87 -3.52
C ILE A 45 4.78 -8.68 -3.71
N GLN A 46 3.63 -8.05 -3.90
CA GLN A 46 2.33 -8.75 -4.09
C GLN A 46 2.32 -9.70 -5.30
N GLU A 47 3.07 -9.36 -6.35
CA GLU A 47 3.19 -10.17 -7.56
C GLU A 47 4.33 -11.21 -7.47
N GLU A 48 5.08 -11.28 -6.37
CA GLU A 48 6.05 -12.35 -6.14
C GLU A 48 5.31 -13.70 -5.94
N PRO A 49 5.89 -14.82 -6.39
CA PRO A 49 5.24 -16.12 -6.29
C PRO A 49 5.13 -16.55 -4.82
N PRO A 50 4.05 -17.24 -4.43
CA PRO A 50 3.99 -17.87 -3.11
C PRO A 50 5.02 -19.00 -3.00
N GLU A 51 5.42 -19.32 -1.76
CA GLU A 51 6.44 -20.34 -1.47
C GLU A 51 6.17 -21.67 -2.17
N CYS A 52 4.91 -22.13 -2.24
CA CYS A 52 4.57 -23.37 -2.93
C CYS A 52 4.88 -23.34 -4.44
N ALA A 53 4.67 -22.21 -5.11
CA ALA A 53 4.98 -22.04 -6.53
C ALA A 53 6.49 -21.82 -6.74
N ALA A 54 7.13 -21.06 -5.85
CA ALA A 54 8.58 -20.82 -5.88
C ALA A 54 9.39 -22.08 -5.57
N ALA A 55 8.85 -23.01 -4.77
CA ALA A 55 9.47 -24.27 -4.40
C ALA A 55 9.17 -25.42 -5.38
N CYS A 56 8.15 -25.29 -6.22
CA CYS A 56 7.80 -26.31 -7.22
C CYS A 56 8.86 -26.34 -8.33
N PRO A 57 9.50 -27.48 -8.63
CA PRO A 57 10.53 -27.56 -9.68
C PRO A 57 10.07 -27.17 -11.08
N ILE A 58 8.76 -27.26 -11.35
CA ILE A 58 8.15 -26.85 -12.62
C ILE A 58 7.26 -25.59 -12.47
N HIS A 59 7.24 -24.95 -11.30
CA HIS A 59 6.54 -23.68 -11.02
C HIS A 59 5.02 -23.68 -11.28
N ILE A 60 4.32 -24.70 -10.79
CA ILE A 60 2.85 -24.71 -10.83
C ILE A 60 2.29 -23.57 -9.98
N ASP A 61 1.25 -22.91 -10.50
CA ASP A 61 0.48 -21.91 -9.74
C ASP A 61 -0.45 -22.62 -8.73
N ALA A 62 0.16 -23.20 -7.70
CA ALA A 62 -0.54 -23.93 -6.65
C ALA A 62 -1.59 -23.05 -5.95
N ARG A 63 -1.34 -21.74 -5.82
CA ARG A 63 -2.30 -20.81 -5.19
C ARG A 63 -3.58 -20.70 -6.01
N ALA A 64 -3.49 -20.51 -7.33
CA ALA A 64 -4.67 -20.47 -8.19
C ALA A 64 -5.35 -21.83 -8.30
N PHE A 65 -4.57 -22.92 -8.36
CA PHE A 65 -5.08 -24.29 -8.41
C PHE A 65 -5.94 -24.60 -7.18
N ILE A 66 -5.39 -24.41 -5.98
CA ILE A 66 -6.07 -24.69 -4.71
C ILE A 66 -7.32 -23.80 -4.55
N ALA A 67 -7.28 -22.55 -5.03
CA ALA A 67 -8.44 -21.66 -5.00
C ALA A 67 -9.63 -22.16 -5.83
N ASN A 68 -9.37 -22.85 -6.94
CA ASN A 68 -10.43 -23.47 -7.73
C ASN A 68 -10.93 -24.77 -7.10
N VAL A 69 -10.01 -25.58 -6.55
CA VAL A 69 -10.38 -26.80 -5.81
C VAL A 69 -11.26 -26.48 -4.60
N SER A 70 -10.94 -25.45 -3.80
CA SER A 70 -11.76 -25.07 -2.63
C SER A 70 -13.18 -24.59 -3.00
N GLN A 71 -13.39 -24.21 -4.26
CA GLN A 71 -14.70 -23.81 -4.79
C GLN A 71 -15.39 -24.95 -5.58
N GLY A 72 -14.82 -26.15 -5.63
CA GLY A 72 -15.32 -27.27 -6.44
C GLY A 72 -15.23 -27.03 -7.95
N LYS A 73 -14.44 -26.05 -8.42
CA LYS A 73 -14.26 -25.71 -9.83
C LYS A 73 -13.19 -26.60 -10.47
N TRP A 74 -13.48 -27.90 -10.56
CA TRP A 74 -12.54 -28.92 -11.02
C TRP A 74 -12.01 -28.69 -12.44
N GLU A 75 -12.85 -28.23 -13.36
CA GLU A 75 -12.44 -27.94 -14.74
C GLU A 75 -11.40 -26.81 -14.80
N GLU A 76 -11.59 -25.75 -14.00
CA GLU A 76 -10.64 -24.63 -13.91
C GLU A 76 -9.34 -25.05 -13.21
N ALA A 77 -9.44 -25.88 -12.18
CA ALA A 77 -8.26 -26.47 -11.53
C ALA A 77 -7.42 -27.31 -12.52
N TRP A 78 -8.08 -28.13 -13.35
CA TRP A 78 -7.44 -28.87 -14.45
C TRP A 78 -6.73 -27.96 -15.46
N LYS A 79 -7.37 -26.86 -15.87
CA LYS A 79 -6.77 -25.87 -16.79
C LYS A 79 -5.49 -25.27 -16.21
N ILE A 80 -5.44 -25.05 -14.89
CA ILE A 80 -4.24 -24.54 -14.21
C ILE A 80 -3.12 -25.56 -14.22
N LEU A 81 -3.39 -26.83 -13.88
CA LEU A 81 -2.39 -27.89 -13.93
C LEU A 81 -1.82 -28.04 -15.34
N ARG A 82 -2.68 -28.12 -16.35
CA ARG A 82 -2.30 -28.23 -17.77
C ARG A 82 -1.46 -27.08 -18.32
N LYS A 83 -1.58 -25.88 -17.75
CA LYS A 83 -0.80 -24.72 -18.18
C LYS A 83 0.70 -24.95 -17.96
N THR A 84 1.05 -25.72 -16.93
CA THR A 84 2.43 -25.88 -16.45
C THR A 84 2.91 -27.33 -16.46
N MET A 85 2.09 -28.31 -16.07
CA MET A 85 2.46 -29.73 -16.00
C MET A 85 2.44 -30.38 -17.40
N PRO A 86 3.54 -31.00 -17.85
CA PRO A 86 3.48 -32.02 -18.90
C PRO A 86 2.79 -33.27 -18.33
N PHE A 87 1.95 -33.95 -19.12
CA PHE A 87 1.25 -35.16 -18.68
C PHE A 87 0.58 -34.99 -17.29
N PRO A 88 -0.36 -34.04 -17.14
CA PRO A 88 -0.97 -33.70 -15.86
C PRO A 88 -1.70 -34.88 -15.20
N GLY A 89 -2.31 -35.78 -15.97
CA GLY A 89 -2.93 -37.01 -15.48
C GLY A 89 -1.93 -37.94 -14.80
N ILE A 90 -0.72 -38.05 -15.33
CA ILE A 90 0.40 -38.79 -14.74
C ILE A 90 0.95 -38.01 -13.54
N LEU A 91 1.50 -36.80 -13.77
CA LEU A 91 2.16 -36.01 -12.73
C LEU A 91 1.25 -35.72 -11.54
N GLY A 92 -0.02 -35.38 -11.77
CA GLY A 92 -0.95 -35.11 -10.69
C GLY A 92 -1.22 -36.32 -9.79
N ARG A 93 -1.03 -37.56 -10.26
CA ARG A 93 -1.18 -38.77 -9.45
C ARG A 93 0.06 -39.09 -8.61
N ILE A 94 1.24 -38.87 -9.19
CA ILE A 94 2.52 -39.36 -8.63
C ILE A 94 3.45 -38.26 -8.12
N CYS A 95 3.04 -36.98 -8.16
CA CYS A 95 3.78 -35.87 -7.59
C CYS A 95 4.14 -36.14 -6.12
N ASP A 96 5.41 -36.04 -5.80
CA ASP A 96 5.98 -36.17 -4.45
C ASP A 96 5.91 -34.86 -3.64
N ALA A 97 5.30 -33.81 -4.23
CA ALA A 97 4.97 -32.54 -3.60
C ALA A 97 6.11 -31.88 -2.78
N PRO A 98 7.33 -31.69 -3.34
CA PRO A 98 8.44 -31.03 -2.63
C PRO A 98 8.10 -29.61 -2.17
N CYS A 99 7.13 -28.96 -2.83
CA CYS A 99 6.61 -27.64 -2.45
C CYS A 99 5.94 -27.61 -1.07
N LYS A 100 5.50 -28.76 -0.54
CA LYS A 100 4.91 -28.90 0.80
C LYS A 100 5.87 -28.44 1.90
N GLU A 101 7.16 -28.70 1.72
CA GLU A 101 8.20 -28.34 2.70
C GLU A 101 8.32 -26.83 2.90
N ARG A 102 7.96 -26.02 1.90
CA ARG A 102 7.99 -24.55 2.03
C ARG A 102 6.60 -23.93 2.26
N CYS A 103 5.56 -24.74 2.41
CA CYS A 103 4.21 -24.22 2.59
C CYS A 103 4.10 -23.35 3.86
N LYS A 104 3.74 -22.07 3.69
CA LYS A 104 3.60 -21.10 4.80
C LYS A 104 2.60 -21.55 5.88
N ARG A 105 1.61 -22.38 5.52
CA ARG A 105 0.62 -22.93 6.45
C ARG A 105 1.24 -23.73 7.61
N ARG A 106 2.45 -24.29 7.42
CA ARG A 106 3.21 -25.04 8.44
C ARG A 106 3.48 -24.23 9.71
N GLU A 107 3.58 -22.91 9.60
CA GLU A 107 3.82 -22.04 10.76
C GLU A 107 2.60 -21.94 11.69
N ALA A 108 1.42 -22.36 11.21
CA ALA A 108 0.18 -22.41 11.99
C ALA A 108 -0.46 -23.82 11.93
N GLY A 109 0.32 -24.89 11.88
CA GLY A 109 -0.18 -26.26 11.84
C GLY A 109 0.50 -27.12 10.79
N GLN A 110 -0.26 -27.85 9.98
CA GLN A 110 0.30 -28.68 8.92
C GLN A 110 0.22 -27.98 7.55
N ALA A 111 1.13 -28.35 6.64
CA ALA A 111 1.10 -27.88 5.26
C ALA A 111 -0.22 -28.25 4.55
N ILE A 112 -0.46 -27.62 3.41
CA ILE A 112 -1.49 -28.09 2.48
C ILE A 112 -0.98 -29.35 1.77
N GLU A 113 -1.81 -30.39 1.68
CA GLU A 113 -1.51 -31.64 0.96
C GLU A 113 -1.67 -31.46 -0.56
N ILE A 114 -0.83 -30.62 -1.16
CA ILE A 114 -0.94 -30.21 -2.58
C ILE A 114 -0.94 -31.41 -3.53
N GLY A 115 -0.06 -32.40 -3.34
CA GLY A 115 -0.03 -33.59 -4.18
C GLY A 115 -1.29 -34.45 -4.09
N MET A 116 -1.95 -34.50 -2.92
CA MET A 116 -3.23 -35.19 -2.77
C MET A 116 -4.36 -34.41 -3.45
N LEU A 117 -4.32 -33.07 -3.42
CA LEU A 117 -5.26 -32.22 -4.16
C LEU A 117 -5.08 -32.36 -5.67
N GLU A 118 -3.84 -32.39 -6.16
CA GLU A 118 -3.51 -32.68 -7.56
C GLU A 118 -4.10 -34.03 -7.98
N ARG A 119 -3.88 -35.07 -7.17
CA ARG A 119 -4.42 -36.42 -7.41
C ARG A 119 -5.94 -36.43 -7.47
N ALA A 120 -6.61 -35.79 -6.51
CA ALA A 120 -8.07 -35.69 -6.50
C ALA A 120 -8.60 -34.95 -7.73
N CYS A 121 -7.94 -33.85 -8.13
CA CYS A 121 -8.31 -33.11 -9.33
C CYS A 121 -8.22 -34.00 -10.57
N VAL A 122 -7.10 -34.72 -10.76
CA VAL A 122 -6.88 -35.48 -12.01
C VAL A 122 -7.65 -36.79 -12.11
N LYS A 123 -8.38 -37.17 -11.05
CA LYS A 123 -9.40 -38.23 -11.07
C LYS A 123 -10.74 -37.76 -11.63
N THR A 124 -10.99 -36.45 -11.67
CA THR A 124 -12.19 -35.90 -12.30
C THR A 124 -12.05 -35.89 -13.83
N GLN A 125 -13.18 -35.71 -14.54
CA GLN A 125 -13.18 -35.66 -16.00
C GLN A 125 -12.27 -34.54 -16.52
N ALA A 126 -11.26 -34.93 -17.28
CA ALA A 126 -10.35 -33.98 -17.90
C ALA A 126 -11.06 -33.19 -19.01
N PRO A 127 -10.88 -31.86 -19.11
CA PRO A 127 -11.50 -31.07 -20.18
C PRO A 127 -10.93 -31.48 -21.56
N LYS A 128 -11.72 -31.38 -22.63
CA LYS A 128 -11.19 -31.57 -23.98
C LYS A 128 -10.29 -30.39 -24.36
N GLN A 129 -9.10 -30.66 -24.89
CA GLN A 129 -8.20 -29.60 -25.33
C GLN A 129 -7.46 -30.01 -26.60
N ARG A 130 -7.33 -29.06 -27.52
CA ARG A 130 -6.41 -29.15 -28.66
C ARG A 130 -5.14 -28.42 -28.32
N ILE A 131 -4.01 -29.04 -28.64
CA ILE A 131 -2.69 -28.43 -28.48
C ILE A 131 -2.26 -27.94 -29.84
N TYR A 132 -1.94 -26.66 -29.91
CA TYR A 132 -1.45 -26.03 -31.13
C TYR A 132 0.06 -25.86 -30.98
N PRO A 133 0.89 -26.68 -31.65
CA PRO A 133 2.33 -26.45 -31.67
C PRO A 133 2.64 -25.14 -32.40
N LEU A 134 3.78 -24.53 -32.07
CA LEU A 134 4.34 -23.44 -32.87
C LEU A 134 4.68 -23.94 -34.29
N PRO A 135 4.81 -23.03 -35.28
CA PRO A 135 5.19 -23.41 -36.64
C PRO A 135 6.41 -24.32 -36.68
N GLU A 136 6.36 -25.32 -37.55
CA GLU A 136 7.41 -26.33 -37.71
C GLU A 136 8.76 -25.69 -38.02
N LYS A 137 9.81 -26.19 -37.37
CA LYS A 137 11.20 -25.80 -37.56
C LYS A 137 11.94 -26.90 -38.31
N ASP A 138 12.90 -26.51 -39.15
CA ASP A 138 13.77 -27.46 -39.87
C ASP A 138 14.95 -27.94 -39.00
N LYS A 139 14.64 -28.38 -37.78
CA LYS A 139 15.60 -28.84 -36.78
C LYS A 139 15.12 -30.14 -36.14
N ARG A 140 16.02 -31.13 -36.10
CA ARG A 140 15.76 -32.48 -35.61
C ARG A 140 16.45 -32.71 -34.28
N ILE A 141 15.72 -33.24 -33.31
CA ILE A 141 16.22 -33.50 -31.95
C ILE A 141 16.01 -34.97 -31.60
N ALA A 142 17.07 -35.63 -31.12
CA ALA A 142 16.98 -36.98 -30.57
C ALA A 142 16.84 -36.90 -29.05
N VAL A 143 15.89 -37.64 -28.48
CA VAL A 143 15.69 -37.80 -27.03
C VAL A 143 15.86 -39.27 -26.68
N VAL A 144 16.90 -39.62 -25.94
CA VAL A 144 17.32 -41.02 -25.74
C VAL A 144 16.79 -41.59 -24.42
N THR A 145 15.50 -41.41 -24.14
CA THR A 145 14.80 -42.01 -23.00
C THR A 145 13.30 -41.81 -23.16
N GLY A 146 12.50 -42.85 -22.96
CA GLY A 146 11.05 -42.77 -22.83
C GLY A 146 10.60 -42.63 -21.37
N LYS A 147 11.52 -42.32 -20.44
CA LYS A 147 11.18 -41.92 -19.06
C LYS A 147 10.62 -40.50 -19.01
N LEU A 148 10.05 -40.13 -17.87
CA LEU A 148 9.32 -38.87 -17.69
C LEU A 148 10.13 -37.61 -18.04
N SER A 149 11.44 -37.62 -17.82
CA SER A 149 12.35 -36.54 -18.25
C SER A 149 12.42 -36.40 -19.77
N GLY A 150 12.67 -37.49 -20.49
CA GLY A 150 12.67 -37.54 -21.96
C GLY A 150 11.30 -37.21 -22.55
N LEU A 151 10.24 -37.80 -22.01
CA LEU A 151 8.88 -37.50 -22.43
C LEU A 151 8.56 -36.01 -22.24
N THR A 152 8.98 -35.41 -21.13
CA THR A 152 8.81 -33.96 -20.89
C THR A 152 9.63 -33.12 -21.86
N ALA A 153 10.87 -33.51 -22.13
CA ALA A 153 11.72 -32.82 -23.10
C ALA A 153 11.08 -32.87 -24.50
N ALA A 154 10.60 -34.05 -24.93
CA ALA A 154 9.92 -34.25 -26.19
C ALA A 154 8.63 -33.43 -26.29
N TRP A 155 7.85 -33.37 -25.21
CA TRP A 155 6.65 -32.53 -25.11
C TRP A 155 6.97 -31.04 -25.28
N ASP A 156 7.91 -30.49 -24.52
CA ASP A 156 8.22 -29.06 -24.57
C ASP A 156 8.90 -28.66 -25.90
N LEU A 157 9.71 -29.54 -26.50
CA LEU A 157 10.35 -29.30 -27.79
C LEU A 157 9.38 -29.40 -28.98
N SER A 158 8.51 -30.42 -29.02
CA SER A 158 7.52 -30.58 -30.09
C SER A 158 6.52 -29.42 -30.12
N ARG A 159 6.08 -28.94 -28.95
CA ARG A 159 5.25 -27.72 -28.85
C ARG A 159 5.94 -26.46 -29.38
N LYS A 160 7.28 -26.42 -29.40
CA LYS A 160 8.08 -25.33 -29.98
C LYS A 160 8.34 -25.51 -31.49
N GLY A 161 7.75 -26.52 -32.12
CA GLY A 161 7.83 -26.79 -33.55
C GLY A 161 9.03 -27.65 -33.98
N TYR A 162 9.79 -28.23 -33.04
CA TYR A 162 10.92 -29.09 -33.39
C TYR A 162 10.47 -30.50 -33.78
N LYS A 163 11.21 -31.13 -34.71
CA LYS A 163 11.04 -32.55 -35.06
C LYS A 163 11.74 -33.40 -34.00
N VAL A 164 11.00 -34.16 -33.23
CA VAL A 164 11.56 -34.94 -32.12
C VAL A 164 11.40 -36.43 -32.39
N THR A 165 12.51 -37.16 -32.25
CA THR A 165 12.51 -38.63 -32.24
C THR A 165 12.94 -39.12 -30.85
N VAL A 166 12.07 -39.88 -30.19
CA VAL A 166 12.33 -40.50 -28.88
C VAL A 166 12.85 -41.92 -29.09
N PHE A 167 14.02 -42.23 -28.53
CA PHE A 167 14.61 -43.56 -28.52
C PHE A 167 14.43 -44.17 -27.12
N GLU A 168 13.79 -45.34 -27.05
CA GLU A 168 13.51 -46.08 -25.82
C GLU A 168 14.09 -47.49 -25.93
N MET A 169 14.70 -47.99 -24.85
CA MET A 169 15.23 -49.35 -24.75
C MET A 169 14.11 -50.37 -24.55
N GLY A 170 13.05 -49.96 -23.84
CA GLY A 170 11.84 -50.73 -23.63
C GLY A 170 10.99 -50.95 -24.87
N ALA A 171 9.98 -51.78 -24.71
CA ALA A 171 9.02 -52.11 -25.77
C ALA A 171 7.91 -51.08 -25.93
N GLU A 172 7.79 -50.13 -24.99
CA GLU A 172 6.78 -49.07 -24.98
C GLU A 172 7.32 -47.79 -24.33
N LEU A 173 6.89 -46.61 -24.79
CA LEU A 173 7.21 -45.35 -24.12
C LEU A 173 6.59 -45.31 -22.71
N GLY A 174 7.34 -44.82 -21.73
CA GLY A 174 6.87 -44.74 -20.34
C GLY A 174 6.74 -46.11 -19.67
N GLU A 175 7.46 -47.15 -20.12
CA GLU A 175 7.45 -48.49 -19.50
C GLU A 175 7.71 -48.44 -17.99
N ASN A 176 8.58 -47.52 -17.54
CA ASN A 176 8.83 -47.30 -16.11
C ASN A 176 7.60 -46.80 -15.34
N LEU A 177 6.73 -46.02 -15.99
CA LEU A 177 5.47 -45.55 -15.42
C LEU A 177 4.46 -46.70 -15.37
N LEU A 178 4.41 -47.53 -16.41
CA LEU A 178 3.57 -48.72 -16.50
C LEU A 178 3.96 -49.84 -15.51
N SER A 179 5.14 -49.76 -14.89
CA SER A 179 5.54 -50.65 -13.79
C SER A 179 4.96 -50.26 -12.42
N MET A 180 4.35 -49.07 -12.29
CA MET A 180 3.71 -48.64 -11.05
C MET A 180 2.35 -49.35 -10.83
N PRO A 181 1.87 -49.47 -9.57
CA PRO A 181 0.56 -50.06 -9.31
C PRO A 181 -0.58 -49.36 -10.05
N LYS A 182 -1.49 -50.14 -10.65
CA LYS A 182 -2.60 -49.64 -11.48
C LYS A 182 -3.58 -48.77 -10.71
N GLU A 183 -3.70 -49.00 -9.41
CA GLU A 183 -4.54 -48.26 -8.48
C GLU A 183 -4.05 -46.81 -8.32
N ILE A 184 -2.73 -46.60 -8.45
CA ILE A 184 -2.09 -45.29 -8.41
C ILE A 184 -2.05 -44.68 -9.82
N LEU A 185 -1.66 -45.48 -10.82
CA LEU A 185 -1.40 -45.01 -12.17
C LEU A 185 -2.01 -45.98 -13.21
N PRO A 186 -3.27 -45.77 -13.62
CA PRO A 186 -3.94 -46.63 -14.60
C PRO A 186 -3.21 -46.65 -15.94
N HIS A 187 -2.91 -47.84 -16.47
CA HIS A 187 -2.06 -48.02 -17.65
C HIS A 187 -2.68 -47.44 -18.92
N ASP A 188 -3.99 -47.52 -19.06
CA ASP A 188 -4.77 -46.92 -20.14
C ASP A 188 -4.65 -45.39 -20.15
N MET A 189 -4.76 -44.76 -18.97
CA MET A 189 -4.57 -43.31 -18.81
C MET A 189 -3.13 -42.87 -19.10
N VAL A 190 -2.12 -43.65 -18.66
CA VAL A 190 -0.70 -43.37 -18.98
C VAL A 190 -0.49 -43.37 -20.50
N ARG A 191 -1.02 -44.38 -21.19
CA ARG A 191 -0.93 -44.48 -22.65
C ARG A 191 -1.63 -43.31 -23.34
N GLU A 192 -2.86 -42.99 -22.94
CA GLU A 192 -3.60 -41.85 -23.48
C GLU A 192 -2.84 -40.53 -23.31
N GLU A 193 -2.20 -40.32 -22.15
CA GLU A 193 -1.39 -39.13 -21.92
C GLU A 193 -0.09 -39.12 -22.72
N ILE A 194 0.55 -40.26 -22.95
CA ILE A 194 1.77 -40.33 -23.77
C ILE A 194 1.43 -40.19 -25.26
N ASP A 195 0.29 -40.72 -25.70
CA ASP A 195 -0.17 -40.70 -27.10
C ASP A 195 -0.32 -39.28 -27.66
N ILE A 196 -0.49 -38.30 -26.77
CA ILE A 196 -0.49 -36.90 -27.14
C ILE A 196 0.79 -36.47 -27.86
N LEU A 197 1.93 -37.12 -27.59
CA LEU A 197 3.20 -36.84 -28.25
C LEU A 197 3.13 -37.19 -29.75
N PHE A 198 2.47 -38.30 -30.11
CA PHE A 198 2.25 -38.65 -31.51
C PHE A 198 1.35 -37.64 -32.21
N SER A 199 0.36 -37.09 -31.49
CA SER A 199 -0.48 -36.00 -32.02
C SER A 199 0.31 -34.70 -32.28
N LEU A 200 1.47 -34.54 -31.64
CA LEU A 200 2.42 -33.45 -31.84
C LEU A 200 3.52 -33.78 -32.86
N GLY A 201 3.43 -34.94 -33.53
CA GLY A 201 4.40 -35.37 -34.55
C GLY A 201 5.71 -35.93 -34.00
N VAL A 202 5.72 -36.36 -32.72
CA VAL A 202 6.88 -37.06 -32.15
C VAL A 202 6.97 -38.47 -32.72
N GLU A 203 8.15 -38.87 -33.18
CA GLU A 203 8.44 -40.25 -33.61
C GLU A 203 9.02 -41.06 -32.45
N ALA A 204 8.70 -42.35 -32.36
CA ALA A 204 9.27 -43.25 -31.35
C ALA A 204 10.02 -44.42 -31.99
N VAL A 205 11.24 -44.67 -31.52
CA VAL A 205 12.07 -45.83 -31.87
C VAL A 205 12.24 -46.68 -30.61
N LEU A 206 11.51 -47.79 -30.57
CA LEU A 206 11.43 -48.70 -29.43
C LEU A 206 12.43 -49.84 -29.57
N ASN A 207 12.70 -50.56 -28.48
CA ASN A 207 13.69 -51.63 -28.42
C ASN A 207 15.08 -51.19 -28.94
N SER A 208 15.43 -49.92 -28.73
CA SER A 208 16.69 -49.39 -29.23
C SER A 208 17.86 -49.91 -28.37
N SER A 209 18.89 -50.46 -29.03
CA SER A 209 20.14 -50.84 -28.38
C SER A 209 20.97 -49.59 -28.11
N VAL A 210 20.72 -48.97 -26.97
CA VAL A 210 21.45 -47.79 -26.47
C VAL A 210 22.81 -48.23 -25.92
N GLU A 211 23.71 -48.72 -26.80
CA GLU A 211 24.78 -49.62 -26.35
C GLU A 211 26.22 -49.14 -26.52
N ASP A 212 26.53 -48.07 -27.26
CA ASP A 212 27.92 -47.64 -27.39
C ASP A 212 28.11 -46.18 -27.89
N GLU A 213 29.38 -45.79 -27.99
CA GLU A 213 29.83 -44.52 -28.55
C GLU A 213 29.50 -44.39 -30.06
N LYS A 214 29.34 -45.51 -30.79
CA LYS A 214 28.98 -45.47 -32.22
C LYS A 214 27.52 -45.04 -32.40
N PHE A 215 26.62 -45.53 -31.56
CA PHE A 215 25.23 -45.09 -31.53
C PHE A 215 25.13 -43.59 -31.26
N LEU A 216 25.87 -43.08 -30.27
CA LEU A 216 25.91 -41.66 -29.98
C LEU A 216 26.49 -40.84 -31.15
N ALA A 217 27.57 -41.30 -31.78
CA ALA A 217 28.15 -40.65 -32.94
C ALA A 217 27.17 -40.61 -34.13
N ASP A 218 26.41 -41.69 -34.36
CA ASP A 218 25.36 -41.73 -35.36
C ASP A 218 24.27 -40.68 -35.07
N LEU A 219 23.76 -40.61 -33.83
CA LEU A 219 22.77 -39.60 -33.46
C LEU A 219 23.29 -38.17 -33.66
N LEU A 220 24.53 -37.89 -33.25
CA LEU A 220 25.13 -36.56 -33.41
C LEU A 220 25.34 -36.17 -34.89
N SER A 221 25.45 -37.15 -35.79
CA SER A 221 25.54 -36.92 -37.24
C SER A 221 24.17 -36.61 -37.88
N ARG A 222 23.09 -37.20 -37.36
CA ARG A 222 21.74 -37.10 -37.92
C ARG A 222 20.91 -35.97 -37.30
N PHE A 223 21.15 -35.63 -36.05
CA PHE A 223 20.34 -34.68 -35.29
C PHE A 223 21.10 -33.36 -35.03
N ASP A 224 20.33 -32.28 -34.89
CA ASP A 224 20.86 -30.96 -34.52
C ASP A 224 21.14 -30.85 -33.02
N ALA A 225 20.45 -31.65 -32.19
CA ALA A 225 20.69 -31.79 -30.77
C ALA A 225 20.31 -33.21 -30.29
N VAL A 226 20.99 -33.68 -29.24
CA VAL A 226 20.74 -35.00 -28.63
C VAL A 226 20.63 -34.84 -27.11
N TYR A 227 19.57 -35.40 -26.51
CA TYR A 227 19.36 -35.45 -25.07
C TYR A 227 19.48 -36.89 -24.54
N LEU A 228 20.25 -37.08 -23.47
CA LEU A 228 20.57 -38.40 -22.90
C LEU A 228 20.24 -38.51 -21.40
N PRO A 229 19.75 -39.67 -20.92
CA PRO A 229 19.71 -40.00 -19.51
C PRO A 229 21.07 -40.54 -19.02
N PRO A 230 21.44 -40.29 -17.76
CA PRO A 230 22.57 -40.92 -17.11
C PRO A 230 22.13 -42.12 -16.24
N PRO A 231 23.04 -43.07 -15.91
CA PRO A 231 24.38 -43.23 -16.46
C PRO A 231 24.32 -43.95 -17.82
N TRP A 232 25.11 -43.47 -18.78
CA TRP A 232 25.34 -44.18 -20.04
C TRP A 232 26.37 -45.31 -19.84
N PRO A 233 26.29 -46.47 -20.53
CA PRO A 233 27.04 -47.69 -20.17
C PRO A 233 28.58 -47.67 -20.34
N SER A 234 29.21 -46.52 -20.57
CA SER A 234 30.67 -46.41 -20.58
C SER A 234 31.11 -45.42 -19.51
N PRO A 235 32.13 -45.72 -18.68
CA PRO A 235 32.72 -44.69 -17.86
C PRO A 235 33.27 -43.64 -18.84
N ILE A 236 32.71 -42.44 -18.79
CA ILE A 236 33.45 -41.25 -19.22
C ILE A 236 34.58 -41.15 -18.20
N ASN A 237 35.68 -41.86 -18.46
CA ASN A 237 36.85 -41.88 -17.60
C ASN A 237 37.37 -40.45 -17.47
N GLY A 238 37.35 -39.93 -16.25
CA GLY A 238 37.93 -38.65 -15.90
C GLY A 238 36.89 -37.55 -15.72
N GLU A 239 36.60 -37.24 -14.45
CA GLU A 239 36.26 -35.89 -14.00
C GLU A 239 35.23 -35.12 -14.84
N GLY A 240 34.13 -35.81 -15.22
CA GLY A 240 32.98 -35.16 -15.85
C GLY A 240 32.47 -34.06 -14.94
N MET A 241 32.73 -32.82 -15.34
CA MET A 241 32.48 -31.58 -14.58
C MET A 241 31.25 -31.67 -13.68
N VAL A 242 31.51 -31.55 -12.38
CA VAL A 242 30.52 -31.10 -11.40
C VAL A 242 29.95 -29.78 -11.93
N MET A 243 28.69 -29.80 -12.39
CA MET A 243 27.95 -28.59 -12.73
C MET A 243 27.95 -27.68 -11.49
N PRO A 244 28.33 -26.39 -11.59
CA PRO A 244 28.25 -25.49 -10.46
C PRO A 244 26.81 -25.45 -9.94
N VAL A 245 26.72 -25.49 -8.61
CA VAL A 245 25.60 -25.84 -7.71
C VAL A 245 24.26 -25.09 -7.94
N GLN A 246 24.14 -24.25 -8.98
CA GLN A 246 23.04 -23.32 -9.22
C GLN A 246 22.65 -23.15 -10.71
N ALA A 247 23.13 -23.98 -11.64
CA ALA A 247 22.84 -23.81 -13.06
C ALA A 247 21.97 -24.96 -13.62
N PRO A 248 20.88 -24.66 -14.36
CA PRO A 248 20.14 -25.67 -15.12
C PRO A 248 21.01 -26.30 -16.23
N PRO A 249 20.66 -27.48 -16.76
CA PRO A 249 21.50 -28.29 -17.66
C PRO A 249 22.13 -27.46 -18.78
N LEU A 250 23.45 -27.35 -18.78
CA LEU A 250 24.24 -26.69 -19.81
C LEU A 250 24.70 -27.72 -20.86
N PRO A 251 25.03 -27.34 -22.10
CA PRO A 251 25.70 -28.26 -23.02
C PRO A 251 27.03 -28.69 -22.42
N LEU A 252 27.40 -29.94 -22.64
CA LEU A 252 28.69 -30.49 -22.21
C LEU A 252 29.82 -29.72 -22.92
N ARG A 253 30.48 -28.80 -22.19
CA ARG A 253 31.65 -28.06 -22.66
C ARG A 253 32.88 -28.50 -21.87
N GLU A 254 33.62 -29.40 -22.52
CA GLU A 254 35.02 -29.82 -22.30
C GLU A 254 35.35 -30.85 -21.21
N GLY A 255 35.74 -32.03 -21.69
CA GLY A 255 36.76 -32.89 -21.11
C GLY A 255 37.50 -33.57 -22.26
N ILE A 256 38.82 -33.38 -22.33
CA ILE A 256 39.80 -33.89 -23.31
C ILE A 256 39.87 -33.10 -24.62
N GLU A 257 40.96 -32.32 -24.73
CA GLU A 257 41.71 -32.03 -25.97
C GLU A 257 40.95 -32.31 -27.28
N GLY A 258 40.23 -31.31 -27.80
CA GLY A 258 39.97 -31.19 -29.23
C GLY A 258 38.94 -32.15 -29.87
N ARG A 259 37.88 -32.60 -29.18
CA ARG A 259 36.69 -33.21 -29.85
C ARG A 259 35.36 -32.67 -29.31
N GLY A 260 34.94 -31.52 -29.83
CA GLY A 260 33.68 -30.86 -29.45
C GLY A 260 32.42 -31.71 -29.71
N ARG A 261 31.62 -31.95 -28.66
CA ARG A 261 30.25 -32.51 -28.73
C ARG A 261 29.21 -31.43 -28.40
N GLU A 262 29.26 -30.30 -29.10
CA GLU A 262 28.45 -29.10 -28.81
C GLU A 262 26.93 -29.31 -28.87
N LYS A 263 26.46 -30.40 -29.49
CA LYS A 263 25.05 -30.75 -29.67
C LYS A 263 24.49 -31.69 -28.59
N LEU A 264 25.29 -32.07 -27.60
CA LEU A 264 24.94 -33.08 -26.60
C LEU A 264 24.49 -32.47 -25.27
N PHE A 265 23.34 -32.92 -24.78
CA PHE A 265 22.72 -32.52 -23.51
C PHE A 265 22.43 -33.75 -22.66
N SER A 266 22.64 -33.65 -21.35
CA SER A 266 22.37 -34.73 -20.41
C SER A 266 21.58 -34.23 -19.20
N GLU A 267 20.89 -35.15 -18.50
CA GLU A 267 20.33 -34.85 -17.18
C GLU A 267 21.46 -34.56 -16.18
N GLY A 268 21.23 -33.62 -15.25
CA GLY A 268 22.17 -33.29 -14.19
C GLY A 268 21.97 -34.19 -12.96
N PHE A 269 22.82 -35.20 -12.74
CA PHE A 269 22.68 -36.16 -11.63
C PHE A 269 22.89 -35.60 -10.20
N LEU A 270 23.14 -34.30 -10.03
CA LEU A 270 23.67 -33.74 -8.79
C LEU A 270 22.60 -33.17 -7.84
N HIS A 271 21.34 -33.13 -8.27
CA HIS A 271 20.23 -32.58 -7.49
C HIS A 271 19.13 -33.63 -7.32
N TYR A 272 19.08 -34.29 -6.16
CA TYR A 272 17.92 -35.04 -5.65
C TYR A 272 17.63 -36.46 -6.18
N ASN A 273 16.80 -37.16 -5.41
CA ASN A 273 16.34 -38.53 -5.56
C ASN A 273 15.85 -38.81 -7.00
N PRO A 274 16.53 -39.66 -7.78
CA PRO A 274 16.15 -39.95 -9.18
C PRO A 274 14.76 -40.59 -9.30
N LYS A 275 14.12 -40.97 -8.17
CA LYS A 275 12.75 -41.47 -8.13
C LYS A 275 11.68 -40.37 -8.10
N SER A 276 12.03 -39.09 -7.94
CA SER A 276 11.06 -38.00 -7.88
C SER A 276 10.48 -37.67 -9.28
N PRO A 277 9.17 -37.82 -9.49
CA PRO A 277 8.58 -37.58 -10.81
C PRO A 277 8.61 -36.10 -11.22
N VAL A 278 8.37 -35.17 -10.29
CA VAL A 278 8.34 -33.74 -10.62
C VAL A 278 9.72 -33.19 -10.96
N TRP A 279 10.78 -33.74 -10.34
CA TRP A 279 12.16 -33.40 -10.67
C TRP A 279 12.59 -33.96 -12.03
N GLN A 280 12.18 -35.20 -12.38
CA GLN A 280 12.40 -35.72 -13.73
C GLN A 280 11.74 -34.82 -14.79
N ALA A 281 10.50 -34.37 -14.55
CA ALA A 281 9.84 -33.42 -15.44
C ALA A 281 10.58 -32.08 -15.53
N ALA A 282 11.09 -31.55 -14.41
CA ALA A 282 11.88 -30.32 -14.40
C ALA A 282 13.18 -30.45 -15.23
N GLU A 283 13.93 -31.54 -15.06
CA GLU A 283 15.14 -31.83 -15.84
C GLU A 283 14.85 -31.87 -17.34
N GLY A 284 13.78 -32.57 -17.74
CA GLY A 284 13.34 -32.62 -19.13
C GLY A 284 13.02 -31.24 -19.71
N ARG A 285 12.31 -30.41 -18.95
CA ARG A 285 11.98 -29.03 -19.33
C ARG A 285 13.22 -28.15 -19.44
N TRP A 286 14.16 -28.29 -18.52
CA TRP A 286 15.39 -27.53 -18.56
C TRP A 286 16.27 -27.94 -19.74
N ALA A 287 16.36 -29.24 -20.03
CA ALA A 287 17.04 -29.75 -21.22
C ALA A 287 16.39 -29.21 -22.50
N ALA A 288 15.06 -29.26 -22.62
CA ALA A 288 14.33 -28.67 -23.74
C ALA A 288 14.60 -27.16 -23.89
N THR A 289 14.69 -26.42 -22.79
CA THR A 289 15.02 -25.00 -22.78
C THR A 289 16.45 -24.75 -23.25
N SER A 290 17.41 -25.56 -22.79
CA SER A 290 18.82 -25.47 -23.19
C SER A 290 19.02 -25.79 -24.67
N ILE A 291 18.38 -26.85 -25.17
CA ILE A 291 18.41 -27.23 -26.58
C ILE A 291 17.83 -26.12 -27.44
N ASP A 292 16.65 -25.59 -27.07
CA ASP A 292 16.01 -24.50 -27.80
C ASP A 292 16.91 -23.24 -27.87
N ARG A 293 17.54 -22.86 -26.75
CA ARG A 293 18.46 -21.71 -26.69
C ARG A 293 19.75 -21.94 -27.49
N TYR A 294 20.28 -23.17 -27.45
CA TYR A 294 21.44 -23.57 -28.25
C TYR A 294 21.14 -23.44 -29.75
N LEU A 295 20.01 -23.99 -30.20
CA LEU A 295 19.60 -23.94 -31.61
C LEU A 295 19.29 -22.50 -32.07
N GLN A 296 18.83 -21.64 -31.17
CA GLN A 296 18.65 -20.20 -31.41
C GLN A 296 19.93 -19.37 -31.30
N LYS A 297 21.06 -19.99 -30.92
CA LYS A 297 22.37 -19.32 -30.71
C LYS A 297 22.31 -18.18 -29.69
N VAL A 298 21.52 -18.33 -28.63
CA VAL A 298 21.44 -17.37 -27.51
C VAL A 298 22.13 -17.92 -26.26
N SER A 299 22.40 -17.05 -25.27
CA SER A 299 23.07 -17.45 -24.03
C SER A 299 22.31 -18.57 -23.30
N LEU A 300 23.04 -19.61 -22.89
CA LEU A 300 22.52 -20.81 -22.22
C LEU A 300 22.42 -20.65 -20.70
N THR A 301 23.03 -19.61 -20.14
CA THR A 301 23.12 -19.34 -18.71
C THR A 301 22.35 -18.09 -18.29
N ALA A 302 22.16 -17.11 -19.19
CA ALA A 302 21.56 -15.82 -18.83
C ALA A 302 20.06 -15.93 -18.50
N GLY A 303 19.66 -15.41 -17.34
CA GLY A 303 18.26 -15.31 -16.91
C GLY A 303 17.64 -16.64 -16.50
N ARG A 304 18.44 -17.54 -15.92
CA ARG A 304 18.05 -18.91 -15.55
C ARG A 304 18.07 -19.19 -14.04
N GLU A 305 18.32 -18.16 -13.24
CA GLU A 305 18.34 -18.19 -11.77
C GLU A 305 17.00 -18.60 -11.13
N LYS A 306 15.92 -18.64 -11.91
CA LYS A 306 14.56 -19.03 -11.50
C LYS A 306 14.01 -20.22 -12.30
N ASP A 307 14.85 -21.00 -12.97
CA ASP A 307 14.40 -22.19 -13.72
C ASP A 307 13.92 -23.31 -12.78
N GLY A 308 14.49 -23.39 -11.57
CA GLY A 308 14.11 -24.32 -10.52
C GLY A 308 13.74 -23.63 -9.21
N PRO A 309 13.64 -24.37 -8.10
CA PRO A 309 13.19 -23.81 -6.84
C PRO A 309 14.04 -22.61 -6.36
N PHE A 310 13.41 -21.49 -6.06
CA PHE A 310 14.08 -20.25 -5.63
C PHE A 310 13.42 -19.67 -4.37
N PRO A 311 14.13 -18.86 -3.57
CA PRO A 311 13.52 -18.15 -2.45
C PRO A 311 12.61 -17.03 -2.96
N THR A 312 11.39 -16.94 -2.43
CA THR A 312 10.48 -15.82 -2.73
C THR A 312 10.62 -14.70 -1.70
N ARG A 313 10.36 -13.47 -2.14
CA ARG A 313 10.24 -12.30 -1.24
C ARG A 313 8.81 -12.13 -0.71
N LEU A 314 7.84 -12.91 -1.20
CA LEU A 314 6.44 -12.73 -0.82
C LEU A 314 6.24 -12.90 0.69
N TYR A 315 5.78 -11.84 1.33
CA TYR A 315 5.43 -11.83 2.74
C TYR A 315 3.95 -12.16 2.92
N THR A 316 3.63 -13.02 3.88
CA THR A 316 2.26 -13.31 4.31
C THR A 316 2.22 -13.34 5.82
N ASN A 317 1.42 -12.44 6.41
CA ASN A 317 1.23 -12.36 7.84
C ASN A 317 0.38 -13.54 8.34
N ILE A 318 0.85 -14.21 9.40
CA ILE A 318 0.22 -15.40 9.98
C ILE A 318 -0.30 -15.21 11.42
N ASP A 319 -0.17 -14.01 12.00
CA ASP A 319 -0.41 -13.77 13.43
C ASP A 319 -1.82 -14.14 13.89
N ASN A 320 -2.81 -14.09 13.00
CA ASN A 320 -4.22 -14.40 13.29
C ASN A 320 -4.73 -15.63 12.53
N VAL A 321 -3.82 -16.48 12.03
CA VAL A 321 -4.19 -17.71 11.33
C VAL A 321 -4.42 -18.81 12.37
N PRO A 322 -5.62 -19.42 12.43
CA PRO A 322 -5.91 -20.47 13.41
C PRO A 322 -5.08 -21.73 13.12
N TYR A 323 -4.72 -22.44 14.19
CA TYR A 323 -4.05 -23.73 14.07
C TYR A 323 -4.94 -24.73 13.32
N ALA A 324 -4.43 -25.43 12.30
CA ALA A 324 -5.20 -26.51 11.64
C ALA A 324 -4.32 -27.66 11.13
N LEU A 325 -4.83 -28.87 11.32
CA LEU A 325 -4.24 -30.13 10.84
C LEU A 325 -4.70 -30.46 9.41
N ALA A 326 -3.87 -31.21 8.69
CA ALA A 326 -4.20 -31.78 7.39
C ALA A 326 -5.44 -32.67 7.49
N VAL A 327 -6.34 -32.54 6.51
CA VAL A 327 -7.43 -33.50 6.34
C VAL A 327 -6.79 -34.85 6.05
N LYS A 328 -7.17 -35.87 6.83
CA LYS A 328 -6.74 -37.24 6.55
C LYS A 328 -7.76 -37.86 5.60
N PRO A 329 -7.33 -38.44 4.47
CA PRO A 329 -8.25 -39.15 3.61
C PRO A 329 -8.82 -40.36 4.36
N LEU A 330 -10.11 -40.64 4.17
CA LEU A 330 -10.76 -41.83 4.72
C LEU A 330 -10.12 -43.12 4.20
N ASP A 331 -9.70 -43.12 2.94
CA ASP A 331 -8.93 -44.19 2.33
C ASP A 331 -7.57 -43.65 1.85
N SER A 332 -6.51 -44.10 2.53
CA SER A 332 -5.14 -43.70 2.22
C SER A 332 -4.67 -44.14 0.83
N GLU A 333 -5.25 -45.19 0.26
CA GLU A 333 -4.88 -45.70 -1.06
C GLU A 333 -5.51 -44.86 -2.17
N SER A 334 -6.82 -44.60 -2.10
CA SER A 334 -7.51 -43.77 -3.08
C SER A 334 -7.29 -42.26 -2.88
N GLY A 335 -6.79 -41.80 -1.73
CA GLY A 335 -6.58 -40.38 -1.47
C GLY A 335 -7.91 -39.64 -1.26
N TYR A 336 -7.94 -38.33 -1.54
CA TYR A 336 -9.12 -37.52 -1.21
C TYR A 336 -10.34 -37.78 -2.09
N THR A 337 -11.51 -37.82 -1.45
CA THR A 337 -12.79 -37.57 -2.13
C THR A 337 -12.90 -36.10 -2.56
N PRO A 338 -13.83 -35.73 -3.46
CA PRO A 338 -14.08 -34.32 -3.80
C PRO A 338 -14.34 -33.44 -2.58
N GLU A 339 -15.10 -33.94 -1.60
CA GLU A 339 -15.44 -33.22 -0.37
C GLU A 339 -14.21 -33.01 0.53
N GLU A 340 -13.41 -34.05 0.73
CA GLU A 340 -12.17 -33.98 1.52
C GLU A 340 -11.16 -33.03 0.87
N ALA A 341 -11.05 -33.07 -0.47
CA ALA A 341 -10.18 -32.18 -1.22
C ALA A 341 -10.62 -30.72 -1.14
N ILE A 342 -11.93 -30.43 -1.18
CA ILE A 342 -12.48 -29.09 -0.94
C ILE A 342 -12.16 -28.63 0.49
N GLN A 343 -12.33 -29.53 1.48
CA GLN A 343 -12.04 -29.23 2.89
C GLN A 343 -10.54 -28.93 3.11
N GLU A 344 -9.65 -29.72 2.52
CA GLU A 344 -8.21 -29.50 2.60
C GLU A 344 -7.79 -28.22 1.87
N ALA A 345 -8.32 -27.99 0.67
CA ALA A 345 -8.05 -26.77 -0.10
C ALA A 345 -8.52 -25.50 0.64
N SER A 346 -9.61 -25.59 1.39
CA SER A 346 -10.15 -24.48 2.20
C SER A 346 -9.23 -24.06 3.35
N ARG A 347 -8.23 -24.86 3.72
CA ARG A 347 -7.20 -24.45 4.70
C ARG A 347 -6.12 -23.53 4.13
N CYS A 348 -6.08 -23.35 2.81
CA CYS A 348 -5.07 -22.54 2.12
C CYS A 348 -5.16 -21.07 2.52
N LEU A 349 -4.00 -20.45 2.77
CA LEU A 349 -3.92 -19.03 3.15
C LEU A 349 -4.10 -18.06 1.97
N HIS A 350 -4.13 -18.57 0.74
CA HIS A 350 -4.03 -17.77 -0.49
C HIS A 350 -2.93 -16.70 -0.40
N CYS A 351 -1.72 -17.14 0.02
CA CYS A 351 -0.59 -16.29 0.40
C CYS A 351 -0.45 -15.06 -0.50
N GLU A 352 -0.45 -13.88 0.12
CA GLU A 352 -0.37 -12.58 -0.51
C GLU A 352 0.20 -11.53 0.46
N CYS A 353 0.75 -10.44 -0.07
CA CYS A 353 1.28 -9.31 0.67
C CYS A 353 0.39 -8.07 0.48
N LEU A 354 -0.67 -7.97 1.29
CA LEU A 354 -1.59 -6.83 1.30
C LEU A 354 -1.58 -6.03 2.61
N GLU A 355 -0.52 -6.09 3.41
CA GLU A 355 -0.45 -5.43 4.73
C GLU A 355 -0.77 -3.93 4.68
N CYS A 356 -0.24 -3.22 3.68
CA CYS A 356 -0.54 -1.80 3.47
C CYS A 356 -2.00 -1.55 3.11
N VAL A 357 -2.65 -2.46 2.37
CA VAL A 357 -4.06 -2.37 1.97
C VAL A 357 -4.96 -2.65 3.19
N LYS A 358 -4.69 -3.73 3.94
CA LYS A 358 -5.39 -4.07 5.19
C LYS A 358 -5.35 -2.92 6.21
N ALA A 359 -4.23 -2.22 6.31
CA ALA A 359 -4.03 -1.11 7.23
C ALA A 359 -4.63 0.24 6.76
N CYS A 360 -5.03 0.39 5.49
CA CYS A 360 -5.34 1.69 4.91
C CYS A 360 -6.63 1.67 4.09
N SER A 361 -7.72 2.23 4.64
CA SER A 361 -9.01 2.35 3.94
C SER A 361 -8.94 3.07 2.59
N TYR A 362 -7.94 3.94 2.38
CA TYR A 362 -7.69 4.54 1.07
C TYR A 362 -7.29 3.49 0.03
N LEU A 363 -6.32 2.62 0.35
CA LEU A 363 -5.86 1.60 -0.60
C LEU A 363 -6.91 0.52 -0.83
N ASP A 364 -7.62 0.14 0.24
CA ASP A 364 -8.74 -0.80 0.20
C ASP A 364 -9.89 -0.29 -0.69
N HIS A 365 -10.26 1.00 -0.57
CA HIS A 365 -11.33 1.62 -1.36
C HIS A 365 -11.13 1.54 -2.87
N PHE A 366 -9.88 1.62 -3.35
CA PHE A 366 -9.57 1.55 -4.79
C PHE A 366 -9.37 0.11 -5.31
N GLY A 367 -9.45 -0.91 -4.44
CA GLY A 367 -9.61 -2.32 -4.84
C GLY A 367 -8.39 -2.98 -5.50
N SER A 368 -7.20 -2.41 -5.36
CA SER A 368 -5.95 -2.87 -5.97
C SER A 368 -4.77 -2.74 -5.01
N TYR A 369 -3.54 -2.75 -5.52
CA TYR A 369 -2.31 -2.74 -4.71
C TYR A 369 -1.23 -1.78 -5.24
N PRO A 370 -0.23 -1.40 -4.41
CA PRO A 370 0.69 -0.30 -4.72
C PRO A 370 1.43 -0.38 -6.07
N ARG A 371 1.86 -1.57 -6.52
CA ARG A 371 2.49 -1.72 -7.85
C ARG A 371 1.58 -1.26 -8.99
N LYS A 372 0.31 -1.67 -8.96
CA LYS A 372 -0.68 -1.27 -9.96
C LYS A 372 -0.97 0.22 -9.88
N TYR A 373 -1.14 0.76 -8.67
CA TYR A 373 -1.32 2.20 -8.48
C TYR A 373 -0.14 3.02 -8.99
N ALA A 374 1.10 2.56 -8.82
CA ALA A 374 2.28 3.23 -9.39
C ALA A 374 2.21 3.33 -10.91
N ARG A 375 1.82 2.25 -11.59
CA ARG A 375 1.60 2.22 -13.06
C ARG A 375 0.47 3.15 -13.47
N GLU A 376 -0.66 3.11 -12.77
CA GLU A 376 -1.83 3.96 -13.07
C GLU A 376 -1.48 5.45 -12.91
N ILE A 377 -0.77 5.82 -11.84
CA ILE A 377 -0.33 7.19 -11.58
C ILE A 377 0.68 7.65 -12.65
N TYR A 378 1.63 6.80 -13.01
CA TYR A 378 2.60 7.06 -14.09
C TYR A 378 1.91 7.26 -15.46
N ASN A 379 0.97 6.38 -15.80
CA ASN A 379 0.21 6.50 -17.05
C ASN A 379 -0.64 7.78 -17.04
N ASN A 380 -1.27 8.11 -15.92
CA ASN A 380 -2.07 9.34 -15.77
C ASN A 380 -1.27 10.63 -15.99
N SER A 381 0.02 10.64 -15.62
CA SER A 381 0.91 11.78 -15.82
C SER A 381 1.40 11.91 -17.27
N SER A 382 1.47 10.78 -17.98
CA SER A 382 1.95 10.67 -19.37
C SER A 382 0.84 10.93 -20.42
N ILE A 383 -0.44 10.90 -20.02
CA ILE A 383 -1.57 11.22 -20.91
C ILE A 383 -1.56 12.71 -21.28
N VAL A 384 -1.36 12.99 -22.57
CA VAL A 384 -1.40 14.33 -23.16
C VAL A 384 -2.84 14.85 -23.32
N ALA A 385 -3.77 13.99 -23.78
CA ALA A 385 -5.19 14.29 -23.94
C ALA A 385 -6.06 13.08 -23.52
N GLY A 386 -7.15 13.33 -22.78
CA GLY A 386 -8.06 12.28 -22.30
C GLY A 386 -8.46 12.43 -20.82
N ALA A 387 -9.38 11.59 -20.36
CA ALA A 387 -9.87 11.60 -18.98
C ALA A 387 -8.80 11.05 -18.02
N ARG A 388 -8.39 11.86 -17.05
CA ARG A 388 -7.38 11.52 -16.03
C ARG A 388 -8.00 10.75 -14.88
N GLN A 389 -8.15 9.43 -15.08
CA GLN A 389 -8.86 8.54 -14.15
C GLN A 389 -8.18 8.42 -12.77
N ALA A 390 -6.86 8.64 -12.67
CA ALA A 390 -6.14 8.52 -11.39
C ALA A 390 -6.17 9.79 -10.52
N ASN A 391 -6.78 10.89 -10.96
CA ASN A 391 -6.80 12.14 -10.17
C ASN A 391 -7.47 11.95 -8.81
N LYS A 392 -8.61 11.23 -8.76
CA LYS A 392 -9.31 10.95 -7.49
C LYS A 392 -8.47 10.05 -6.59
N LEU A 393 -7.77 9.05 -7.15
CA LEU A 393 -6.81 8.20 -6.43
C LEU A 393 -5.70 9.05 -5.78
N VAL A 394 -4.96 9.82 -6.59
CA VAL A 394 -3.84 10.66 -6.13
C VAL A 394 -4.26 11.65 -5.03
N ASN A 395 -5.39 12.33 -5.23
CA ASN A 395 -5.85 13.36 -4.29
C ASN A 395 -6.57 12.79 -3.06
N SER A 396 -6.90 11.49 -3.05
CA SER A 396 -7.49 10.84 -1.88
C SER A 396 -6.46 10.45 -0.81
N CYS A 397 -5.16 10.39 -1.11
CA CYS A 397 -4.15 9.99 -0.11
C CYS A 397 -3.98 11.03 1.02
N ASN A 398 -3.98 10.60 2.29
CA ASN A 398 -3.74 11.50 3.44
C ASN A 398 -2.26 11.83 3.72
N LEU A 399 -1.34 11.28 2.92
CA LEU A 399 0.10 11.45 3.10
C LEU A 399 0.60 11.06 4.52
N CYS A 400 -0.07 10.11 5.18
CA CYS A 400 0.15 9.80 6.59
C CYS A 400 1.31 8.83 6.88
N GLY A 401 1.85 8.18 5.86
CA GLY A 401 3.00 7.26 5.95
C GLY A 401 2.71 5.85 6.45
N LEU A 402 1.48 5.53 6.90
CA LEU A 402 1.18 4.21 7.48
C LEU A 402 1.50 3.06 6.52
N CYS A 403 1.22 3.23 5.23
CA CYS A 403 1.49 2.21 4.22
C CYS A 403 2.97 1.85 4.12
N GLU A 404 3.88 2.80 4.33
CA GLU A 404 5.32 2.54 4.35
C GLU A 404 5.70 1.79 5.63
N THR A 405 5.20 2.24 6.78
CA THR A 405 5.49 1.66 8.09
C THR A 405 5.10 0.18 8.19
N VAL A 406 3.98 -0.22 7.58
CA VAL A 406 3.51 -1.62 7.60
C VAL A 406 4.00 -2.44 6.41
N CYS A 407 4.65 -1.82 5.42
CA CYS A 407 5.13 -2.53 4.25
C CYS A 407 6.46 -3.22 4.58
N PRO A 408 6.61 -4.54 4.35
CA PRO A 408 7.87 -5.25 4.58
C PRO A 408 9.05 -4.67 3.78
N GLU A 409 8.76 -4.00 2.67
CA GLU A 409 9.73 -3.47 1.70
C GLU A 409 9.67 -1.93 1.59
N ASN A 410 9.04 -1.26 2.57
CA ASN A 410 8.97 0.20 2.68
C ASN A 410 8.41 0.89 1.41
N PHE A 411 7.29 0.40 0.88
CA PHE A 411 6.57 1.08 -0.20
C PHE A 411 5.82 2.31 0.33
N ALA A 412 6.22 3.50 -0.11
CA ALA A 412 5.70 4.78 0.36
C ALA A 412 4.67 5.41 -0.59
N MET A 413 3.38 5.05 -0.44
CA MET A 413 2.30 5.67 -1.24
C MET A 413 2.19 7.18 -1.02
N GLN A 414 2.52 7.68 0.18
CA GLN A 414 2.54 9.11 0.45
C GLN A 414 3.53 9.87 -0.45
N THR A 415 4.72 9.30 -0.67
CA THR A 415 5.74 9.94 -1.51
C THR A 415 5.32 9.93 -2.97
N LEU A 416 4.81 8.78 -3.45
CA LEU A 416 4.28 8.63 -4.80
C LEU A 416 3.12 9.61 -5.07
N CYS A 417 2.14 9.68 -4.17
CA CYS A 417 0.98 10.58 -4.34
C CYS A 417 1.39 12.05 -4.26
N LEU A 418 2.27 12.44 -3.33
CA LEU A 418 2.74 13.82 -3.24
C LEU A 418 3.52 14.24 -4.49
N LYS A 419 4.40 13.38 -5.02
CA LYS A 419 5.11 13.64 -6.27
C LYS A 419 4.13 13.82 -7.44
N ALA A 420 3.12 12.96 -7.54
CA ALA A 420 2.08 13.08 -8.55
C ALA A 420 1.29 14.40 -8.42
N ARG A 421 0.96 14.84 -7.19
CA ARG A 421 0.29 16.14 -6.97
C ARG A 421 1.12 17.32 -7.44
N ARG A 422 2.41 17.33 -7.11
CA ARG A 422 3.36 18.38 -7.56
C ARG A 422 3.45 18.43 -9.08
N ASP A 423 3.59 17.28 -9.73
CA ASP A 423 3.59 17.18 -11.20
C ASP A 423 2.29 17.73 -11.81
N MET A 424 1.15 17.39 -11.20
CA MET A 424 -0.16 17.88 -11.64
C MET A 424 -0.30 19.41 -11.48
N VAL A 425 0.18 20.00 -10.38
CA VAL A 425 0.16 21.45 -10.17
C VAL A 425 1.08 22.14 -11.18
N GLN A 426 2.33 21.70 -11.30
CA GLN A 426 3.32 22.29 -12.20
C GLN A 426 2.87 22.30 -13.67
N LYS A 427 2.17 21.24 -14.11
CA LYS A 427 1.63 21.14 -15.47
C LYS A 427 0.30 21.87 -15.68
N GLY A 428 -0.26 22.51 -14.65
CA GLY A 428 -1.59 23.14 -14.70
C GLY A 428 -2.72 22.12 -14.91
N LYS A 429 -2.56 20.89 -14.40
CA LYS A 429 -3.50 19.77 -14.56
C LYS A 429 -4.16 19.33 -13.25
N MET A 430 -3.80 19.94 -12.13
CA MET A 430 -4.49 19.72 -10.84
C MET A 430 -5.95 20.18 -10.96
N PRO A 431 -6.95 19.32 -10.68
CA PRO A 431 -8.33 19.76 -10.64
C PRO A 431 -8.49 20.87 -9.57
N PRO A 432 -8.95 22.08 -9.93
CA PRO A 432 -9.08 23.18 -8.97
C PRO A 432 -9.93 22.78 -7.75
N SER A 433 -10.96 21.97 -7.97
CA SER A 433 -11.87 21.50 -6.92
C SER A 433 -11.24 20.61 -5.84
N ALA A 434 -10.07 20.03 -6.10
CA ALA A 434 -9.47 19.07 -5.17
C ALA A 434 -9.05 19.73 -3.85
N HIS A 435 -8.41 20.90 -3.93
CA HIS A 435 -7.73 21.52 -2.78
C HIS A 435 -8.07 23.01 -2.54
N GLU A 436 -8.78 23.68 -3.47
CA GLU A 436 -9.04 25.13 -3.44
C GLU A 436 -9.58 25.64 -2.10
N PHE A 437 -10.62 25.00 -1.54
CA PHE A 437 -11.18 25.43 -0.25
C PHE A 437 -10.13 25.44 0.88
N ALA A 438 -9.27 24.42 0.95
CA ALA A 438 -8.24 24.35 1.98
C ALA A 438 -7.12 25.38 1.76
N LEU A 439 -6.82 25.70 0.51
CA LEU A 439 -5.85 26.75 0.15
C LEU A 439 -6.38 28.14 0.49
N LEU A 440 -7.67 28.41 0.23
CA LEU A 440 -8.33 29.67 0.61
C LEU A 440 -8.38 29.83 2.15
N ASP A 441 -8.72 28.77 2.89
CA ASP A 441 -8.71 28.83 4.36
C ASP A 441 -7.30 29.04 4.94
N MET A 442 -6.28 28.46 4.30
CA MET A 442 -4.88 28.71 4.64
C MET A 442 -4.50 30.17 4.37
N GLN A 443 -4.89 30.72 3.22
CA GLN A 443 -4.63 32.12 2.86
C GLN A 443 -5.31 33.07 3.85
N PHE A 444 -6.57 32.83 4.22
CA PHE A 444 -7.24 33.57 5.29
C PHE A 444 -6.42 33.53 6.59
N SER A 445 -5.97 32.33 6.98
CA SER A 445 -5.20 32.13 8.22
C SER A 445 -3.84 32.84 8.22
N ASN A 446 -3.29 33.13 7.05
CA ASN A 446 -2.02 33.82 6.90
C ASN A 446 -2.19 35.30 6.50
N SER A 447 -3.43 35.78 6.39
CA SER A 447 -3.74 37.18 6.13
C SER A 447 -3.71 38.03 7.40
N ASP A 448 -3.71 39.34 7.26
CA ASP A 448 -3.75 40.29 8.38
C ASP A 448 -5.00 40.15 9.26
N GLN A 449 -6.02 39.42 8.82
CA GLN A 449 -7.20 39.12 9.64
C GLN A 449 -6.90 38.16 10.80
N PHE A 450 -5.90 37.27 10.68
CA PHE A 450 -5.57 36.30 11.73
C PHE A 450 -4.07 36.20 12.02
N ALA A 451 -3.22 36.36 11.02
CA ALA A 451 -1.78 36.23 11.23
C ALA A 451 -1.27 37.36 12.13
N MET A 452 -0.43 37.02 13.09
CA MET A 452 0.33 37.98 13.90
C MET A 452 1.59 37.33 14.46
N ALA A 453 2.59 38.14 14.78
CA ALA A 453 3.81 37.73 15.44
C ALA A 453 4.27 38.90 16.32
N MET A 454 4.30 38.73 17.64
CA MET A 454 4.62 39.81 18.59
C MET A 454 5.37 39.27 19.81
N HIS A 455 6.23 40.11 20.40
CA HIS A 455 6.80 39.88 21.72
C HIS A 455 5.72 39.91 22.81
N GLU A 456 6.01 39.26 23.93
CA GLU A 456 5.20 39.39 25.14
C GLU A 456 5.04 40.87 25.53
N PRO A 457 3.85 41.31 26.02
CA PRO A 457 3.68 42.66 26.52
C PRO A 457 4.71 43.00 27.61
N GLY A 458 5.37 44.15 27.50
CA GLY A 458 6.43 44.56 28.42
C GLY A 458 7.83 44.02 28.10
N HIS A 459 7.98 43.21 27.05
CA HIS A 459 9.26 42.70 26.58
C HIS A 459 9.64 43.24 25.19
N GLU A 460 10.91 43.62 25.02
CA GLU A 460 11.48 44.01 23.72
C GLU A 460 12.13 42.85 22.95
N SER A 461 12.27 41.70 23.61
CA SER A 461 12.79 40.45 23.05
C SER A 461 12.05 39.26 23.66
N SER A 462 12.17 38.08 23.06
CA SER A 462 11.56 36.88 23.63
C SER A 462 12.53 35.72 23.57
N ALA A 463 12.69 35.00 24.68
CA ALA A 463 13.43 33.74 24.71
C ALA A 463 12.64 32.63 23.99
N TYR A 464 11.30 32.69 24.08
CA TYR A 464 10.39 31.72 23.50
C TYR A 464 9.36 32.38 22.61
N ILE A 465 8.81 31.62 21.65
CA ILE A 465 7.63 32.04 20.90
C ILE A 465 6.62 30.88 20.82
N PHE A 466 5.40 31.15 21.25
CA PHE A 466 4.32 30.18 21.18
C PHE A 466 3.62 30.24 19.83
N PHE A 467 3.58 29.11 19.13
CA PHE A 467 2.80 28.92 17.92
C PHE A 467 1.77 27.79 18.13
N PRO A 468 0.52 28.13 18.50
CA PRO A 468 -0.52 27.14 18.80
C PRO A 468 -0.95 26.33 17.56
N GLY A 469 -0.87 26.95 16.38
CA GLY A 469 -1.35 26.40 15.11
C GLY A 469 -2.82 26.74 14.82
N CYS A 470 -3.11 27.06 13.56
CA CYS A 470 -4.42 27.55 13.13
C CYS A 470 -5.61 26.66 13.51
N GLN A 471 -5.44 25.34 13.53
CA GLN A 471 -6.53 24.42 13.86
C GLN A 471 -6.85 24.37 15.35
N VAL A 472 -5.87 24.59 16.24
CA VAL A 472 -6.13 24.71 17.69
C VAL A 472 -6.88 26.02 17.96
N CYS A 473 -6.45 27.11 17.32
CA CYS A 473 -7.13 28.42 17.39
C CYS A 473 -8.58 28.35 16.86
N ALA A 474 -8.80 27.58 15.79
CA ALA A 474 -10.11 27.40 15.19
C ALA A 474 -11.03 26.48 16.01
N SER A 475 -10.47 25.42 16.61
CA SER A 475 -11.24 24.44 17.39
C SER A 475 -11.55 24.93 18.81
N SER A 476 -10.57 25.54 19.47
CA SER A 476 -10.59 25.86 20.91
C SER A 476 -9.86 27.17 21.21
N PRO A 477 -10.39 28.33 20.80
CA PRO A 477 -9.73 29.61 21.02
C PRO A 477 -9.50 29.93 22.51
N GLY A 478 -10.43 29.56 23.40
CA GLY A 478 -10.28 29.72 24.86
C GLY A 478 -9.03 29.03 25.41
N LYS A 479 -8.86 27.74 25.07
CA LYS A 479 -7.68 26.96 25.47
C LYS A 479 -6.36 27.57 24.99
N VAL A 480 -6.33 28.23 23.83
CA VAL A 480 -5.11 28.92 23.36
C VAL A 480 -4.74 30.07 24.31
N LYS A 481 -5.73 30.84 24.78
CA LYS A 481 -5.49 31.90 25.77
C LYS A 481 -4.95 31.33 27.08
N SER A 482 -5.57 30.26 27.60
CA SER A 482 -5.14 29.62 28.85
C SER A 482 -3.71 29.07 28.77
N VAL A 483 -3.37 28.39 27.66
CA VAL A 483 -2.01 27.92 27.40
C VAL A 483 -1.03 29.08 27.37
N TYR A 484 -1.35 30.15 26.63
CA TYR A 484 -0.45 31.29 26.51
C TYR A 484 -0.26 32.02 27.84
N ALA A 485 -1.31 32.17 28.64
CA ALA A 485 -1.22 32.72 29.99
C ALA A 485 -0.31 31.87 30.88
N HIS A 486 -0.48 30.54 30.87
CA HIS A 486 0.35 29.63 31.63
C HIS A 486 1.82 29.69 31.21
N LEU A 487 2.12 29.65 29.91
CA LEU A 487 3.50 29.74 29.41
C LEU A 487 4.20 31.03 29.86
N ARG A 488 3.51 32.17 29.84
CA ARG A 488 4.05 33.46 30.32
C ARG A 488 4.32 33.50 31.82
N GLN A 489 3.50 32.80 32.61
CA GLN A 489 3.69 32.72 34.06
C GLN A 489 4.83 31.77 34.45
N THR A 490 5.06 30.74 33.65
CA THR A 490 5.96 29.63 34.00
C THR A 490 7.35 29.77 33.39
N LEU A 491 7.48 30.35 32.20
CA LEU A 491 8.76 30.51 31.51
C LEU A 491 9.34 31.91 31.73
N THR A 492 10.67 32.00 31.85
CA THR A 492 11.39 33.27 32.01
C THR A 492 11.97 33.75 30.68
N GLY A 493 12.27 35.05 30.58
CA GLY A 493 12.85 35.64 29.37
C GLY A 493 11.84 36.03 28.28
N GLY A 494 10.55 36.00 28.57
CA GLY A 494 9.48 36.44 27.68
C GLY A 494 9.04 35.37 26.67
N VAL A 495 7.73 35.21 26.53
CA VAL A 495 7.08 34.29 25.59
C VAL A 495 6.28 35.09 24.56
N GLY A 496 6.87 35.29 23.39
CA GLY A 496 6.17 35.87 22.24
C GLY A 496 5.02 34.99 21.75
N LEU A 497 4.14 35.54 20.92
CA LEU A 497 3.01 34.83 20.34
C LEU A 497 2.99 34.98 18.82
N MET A 498 2.86 33.86 18.12
CA MET A 498 2.72 33.82 16.67
C MET A 498 1.48 33.03 16.27
N LEU A 499 0.50 33.72 15.68
CA LEU A 499 -0.74 33.11 15.17
C LEU A 499 -0.67 33.01 13.65
N GLY A 500 -1.10 31.87 13.11
CA GLY A 500 -1.17 31.64 11.67
C GLY A 500 -1.24 30.16 11.32
N CYS A 501 -1.15 29.85 10.02
CA CYS A 501 -1.06 28.50 9.48
C CYS A 501 0.37 28.18 9.07
N CYS A 502 0.88 27.00 9.45
CA CYS A 502 2.21 26.50 9.07
C CYS A 502 2.33 26.09 7.60
N SER A 503 1.37 26.44 6.74
CA SER A 503 1.39 26.17 5.29
C SER A 503 1.24 24.71 4.89
N ALA A 504 0.88 23.81 5.82
CA ALA A 504 0.66 22.39 5.52
C ALA A 504 -0.34 22.12 4.37
N PRO A 505 -1.45 22.88 4.21
CA PRO A 505 -2.35 22.69 3.07
C PRO A 505 -1.69 22.88 1.70
N ALA A 506 -0.83 23.89 1.53
CA ALA A 506 -0.08 24.07 0.28
C ALA A 506 0.86 22.89 -0.01
N PHE A 507 1.60 22.46 1.02
CA PHE A 507 2.44 21.27 0.92
C PHE A 507 1.64 20.02 0.50
N TRP A 508 0.51 19.76 1.15
CA TRP A 508 -0.34 18.62 0.83
C TRP A 508 -0.97 18.70 -0.57
N ALA A 509 -1.27 19.90 -1.05
CA ALA A 509 -1.83 20.14 -2.37
C ALA A 509 -0.80 19.96 -3.49
N GLY A 510 0.50 19.91 -3.19
CA GLY A 510 1.58 19.94 -4.17
C GLY A 510 1.91 21.35 -4.69
N GLU A 511 1.38 22.39 -4.03
CA GLU A 511 1.59 23.81 -4.34
C GLU A 511 2.94 24.29 -3.76
N GLU A 512 4.03 23.81 -4.35
CA GLU A 512 5.38 24.00 -3.80
C GLU A 512 5.79 25.48 -3.71
N GLU A 513 5.54 26.27 -4.77
CA GLU A 513 5.88 27.70 -4.77
C GLU A 513 5.13 28.47 -3.67
N LEU A 514 3.84 28.18 -3.50
CA LEU A 514 3.03 28.78 -2.44
C LEU A 514 3.51 28.34 -1.05
N PHE A 515 3.84 27.06 -0.88
CA PHE A 515 4.39 26.54 0.37
C PHE A 515 5.71 27.22 0.74
N GLN A 516 6.63 27.36 -0.21
CA GLN A 516 7.92 28.02 0.01
C GLN A 516 7.73 29.49 0.35
N LYS A 517 6.93 30.24 -0.43
CA LYS A 517 6.63 31.66 -0.16
C LYS A 517 6.10 31.88 1.25
N GLN A 518 5.14 31.06 1.69
CA GLN A 518 4.53 31.19 3.02
C GLN A 518 5.50 30.74 4.13
N SER A 519 6.34 29.75 3.87
CA SER A 519 7.36 29.30 4.83
C SER A 519 8.44 30.36 5.04
N SER A 520 8.90 31.02 3.97
CA SER A 520 9.85 32.15 4.05
C SER A 520 9.28 33.34 4.82
N MET A 521 7.97 33.60 4.71
CA MET A 521 7.31 34.63 5.53
C MET A 521 7.45 34.32 7.03
N TRP A 522 7.18 33.07 7.44
CA TRP A 522 7.32 32.67 8.86
C TRP A 522 8.76 32.69 9.33
N GLN A 523 9.69 32.26 8.47
CA GLN A 523 11.13 32.36 8.75
C GLN A 523 11.53 33.82 9.00
N SER A 524 11.13 34.75 8.13
CA SER A 524 11.39 36.18 8.31
C SER A 524 10.84 36.69 9.64
N LYS A 525 9.55 36.44 9.94
CA LYS A 525 8.93 36.90 11.19
C LYS A 525 9.62 36.32 12.44
N TRP A 526 10.08 35.07 12.38
CA TRP A 526 10.83 34.45 13.46
C TRP A 526 12.21 35.09 13.64
N VAL A 527 12.90 35.41 12.54
CA VAL A 527 14.18 36.15 12.59
C VAL A 527 13.98 37.56 13.14
N ASP A 528 12.93 38.26 12.73
CA ASP A 528 12.60 39.62 13.17
C ASP A 528 12.32 39.67 14.69
N LEU A 529 11.84 38.57 15.27
CA LEU A 529 11.63 38.43 16.72
C LEU A 529 12.88 37.98 17.49
N GLY A 530 14.06 37.94 16.84
CA GLY A 530 15.33 37.61 17.49
C GLY A 530 15.62 36.11 17.60
N ARG A 531 15.03 35.29 16.73
CA ARG A 531 15.23 33.83 16.67
C ARG A 531 14.91 33.07 17.99
N PRO A 532 13.76 33.31 18.63
CA PRO A 532 13.36 32.61 19.87
C PRO A 532 13.17 31.10 19.68
N GLN A 533 13.20 30.33 20.78
CA GLN A 533 12.79 28.93 20.76
C GLN A 533 11.29 28.79 20.49
N ILE A 534 10.92 28.00 19.47
CA ILE A 534 9.53 27.85 19.02
C ILE A 534 8.82 26.74 19.81
N ILE A 535 7.76 27.10 20.51
CA ILE A 535 6.87 26.19 21.24
C ILE A 535 5.68 25.83 20.34
N LEU A 536 5.50 24.54 20.04
CA LEU A 536 4.44 24.06 19.14
C LEU A 536 3.43 23.16 19.85
N ALA A 537 2.14 23.53 19.80
CA ALA A 537 1.04 22.70 20.29
C ALA A 537 0.47 21.77 19.21
N CYS A 538 0.34 22.27 17.98
CA CYS A 538 -0.22 21.50 16.88
C CYS A 538 0.79 20.46 16.35
N SER A 539 0.36 19.19 16.34
CA SER A 539 1.15 18.06 15.83
C SER A 539 1.56 18.18 14.35
N THR A 540 0.78 18.91 13.53
CA THR A 540 1.11 19.16 12.12
C THR A 540 2.15 20.28 12.01
N CYS A 541 1.99 21.36 12.76
CA CYS A 541 2.96 22.46 12.79
C CYS A 541 4.33 21.98 13.28
N TYR A 542 4.35 21.12 14.32
CA TYR A 542 5.56 20.44 14.79
C TYR A 542 6.29 19.73 13.65
N LYS A 543 5.59 18.88 12.88
CA LYS A 543 6.19 18.17 11.74
C LYS A 543 6.70 19.12 10.66
N ILE A 544 5.91 20.13 10.26
CA ILE A 544 6.28 21.06 9.18
C ILE A 544 7.49 21.91 9.58
N PHE A 545 7.46 22.56 10.74
CA PHE A 545 8.58 23.42 11.17
C PHE A 545 9.84 22.59 11.39
N LYS A 546 9.75 21.41 12.01
CA LYS A 546 10.92 20.53 12.20
C LYS A 546 11.53 20.07 10.87
N THR A 547 10.72 19.88 9.84
CA THR A 547 11.21 19.44 8.51
C THR A 547 11.79 20.58 7.69
N TYR A 548 11.15 21.75 7.69
CA TYR A 548 11.41 22.83 6.73
C TYR A 548 12.01 24.11 7.33
N LEU A 549 11.96 24.28 8.66
CA LEU A 549 12.58 25.39 9.39
C LEU A 549 13.63 24.82 10.36
N GLN A 550 14.62 24.12 9.80
CA GLN A 550 15.59 23.32 10.57
C GLN A 550 16.53 24.16 11.46
N GLU A 551 16.70 25.44 11.14
CA GLU A 551 17.50 26.37 11.95
C GLU A 551 16.79 26.85 13.22
N ALA A 552 15.46 26.70 13.32
CA ALA A 552 14.73 27.11 14.51
C ALA A 552 14.80 26.03 15.60
N PRO A 553 15.16 26.40 16.85
CA PRO A 553 15.07 25.47 17.96
C PRO A 553 13.60 25.23 18.28
N ILE A 554 13.14 23.99 18.12
CA ILE A 554 11.73 23.61 18.25
C ILE A 554 11.54 22.72 19.48
N ILE A 555 10.54 23.06 20.27
CA ILE A 555 10.08 22.26 21.42
C ILE A 555 8.56 22.05 21.34
N SER A 556 8.09 20.86 21.73
CA SER A 556 6.65 20.60 21.80
C SER A 556 6.08 21.17 23.10
N LEU A 557 4.85 21.71 23.05
CA LEU A 557 4.12 22.14 24.24
C LEU A 557 4.06 21.03 25.30
N TRP A 558 3.90 19.78 24.85
CA TRP A 558 3.79 18.61 25.73
C TRP A 558 5.06 18.36 26.54
N SER A 559 6.25 18.63 25.98
CA SER A 559 7.52 18.55 26.73
C SER A 559 7.57 19.60 27.82
N ILE A 560 7.20 20.84 27.48
CA ILE A 560 7.22 21.95 28.44
C ILE A 560 6.29 21.65 29.61
N LEU A 561 5.03 21.30 29.34
CA LEU A 561 4.08 20.99 30.41
C LEU A 561 4.52 19.77 31.25
N ASP A 562 5.20 18.80 30.65
CA ASP A 562 5.71 17.64 31.39
C ASP A 562 6.88 18.05 32.32
N GLU A 563 7.74 18.96 31.87
CA GLU A 563 8.91 19.44 32.63
C GLU A 563 8.57 20.50 33.69
N THR A 564 7.71 21.48 33.35
CA THR A 564 7.42 22.64 34.21
C THR A 564 6.25 22.41 35.16
N GLY A 565 5.48 21.34 34.96
CA GLY A 565 4.29 21.02 35.75
C GLY A 565 2.99 21.49 35.12
N LEU A 566 1.88 20.95 35.64
CA LEU A 566 0.51 21.24 35.21
C LEU A 566 -0.05 22.46 35.95
N PRO A 567 -1.04 23.18 35.39
CA PRO A 567 -1.81 24.18 36.15
C PRO A 567 -2.51 23.54 37.36
N HIS A 568 -2.88 24.32 38.38
CA HIS A 568 -3.41 23.78 39.64
C HIS A 568 -4.86 23.25 39.53
N ASP A 569 -5.58 23.61 38.46
CA ASP A 569 -7.01 23.43 38.26
C ASP A 569 -7.36 22.54 37.04
N PHE A 570 -6.60 21.47 36.80
CA PHE A 570 -6.89 20.52 35.73
C PHE A 570 -8.15 19.66 35.99
N THR A 571 -8.75 19.15 34.91
CA THR A 571 -9.94 18.31 34.93
C THR A 571 -9.58 16.83 34.80
N VAL A 572 -10.10 16.01 35.71
CA VAL A 572 -10.03 14.55 35.63
C VAL A 572 -11.45 14.01 35.46
N LEU A 573 -11.69 13.27 34.38
CA LEU A 573 -12.98 12.65 34.10
C LEU A 573 -13.06 11.31 34.87
N LYS A 574 -13.21 11.37 36.20
CA LYS A 574 -13.13 10.21 37.12
C LYS A 574 -14.33 9.26 37.05
N ASP A 575 -15.51 9.76 36.72
CA ASP A 575 -16.73 8.95 36.60
C ASP A 575 -16.87 8.28 35.22
N ALA A 576 -15.92 8.53 34.31
CA ALA A 576 -15.87 7.95 32.97
C ALA A 576 -14.95 6.71 32.93
N ALA A 577 -15.29 5.74 32.07
CA ALA A 577 -14.38 4.65 31.71
C ALA A 577 -13.04 5.21 31.18
N PRO A 578 -11.93 4.44 31.28
CA PRO A 578 -10.63 4.91 30.80
C PRO A 578 -10.67 5.41 29.36
N LEU A 579 -10.08 6.57 29.10
CA LEU A 579 -10.07 7.18 27.77
C LEU A 579 -9.15 6.40 26.82
N ALA A 580 -9.59 6.14 25.59
CA ALA A 580 -8.74 5.55 24.57
C ALA A 580 -7.81 6.60 23.96
N LEU A 581 -6.50 6.44 24.15
CA LEU A 581 -5.49 7.37 23.62
C LEU A 581 -5.27 7.14 22.12
N HIS A 582 -5.49 8.19 21.33
CA HIS A 582 -5.19 8.23 19.90
C HIS A 582 -3.99 9.14 19.61
N ASP A 583 -2.87 8.53 19.20
CA ASP A 583 -1.69 9.22 18.69
C ASP A 583 -1.95 9.77 17.27
N PRO A 584 -1.72 11.06 16.98
CA PRO A 584 -1.82 11.63 15.64
C PRO A 584 -0.76 11.08 14.68
N CYS A 585 -1.14 10.86 13.43
CA CYS A 585 -0.25 10.33 12.41
C CYS A 585 0.97 11.24 12.10
N THR A 586 0.90 12.53 12.40
CA THR A 586 2.02 13.46 12.18
C THR A 586 3.12 13.35 13.23
N THR A 587 2.85 12.71 14.36
CA THR A 587 3.82 12.42 15.43
C THR A 587 4.21 10.95 15.49
N ARG A 588 3.96 10.19 14.42
CA ARG A 588 4.20 8.73 14.33
C ARG A 588 5.58 8.30 14.85
N TYR A 589 6.62 9.06 14.50
CA TYR A 589 8.01 8.79 14.83
C TYR A 589 8.57 9.69 15.96
N GLU A 590 7.70 10.42 16.67
CA GLU A 590 8.08 11.33 17.75
C GLU A 590 7.86 10.64 19.11
N SER A 591 8.67 9.63 19.42
CA SER A 591 8.50 8.79 20.60
C SER A 591 8.58 9.57 21.92
N ALA A 592 9.46 10.57 22.00
CA ALA A 592 9.58 11.45 23.18
C ALA A 592 8.27 12.23 23.40
N LEU A 593 7.75 12.87 22.36
CA LEU A 593 6.48 13.61 22.42
C LEU A 593 5.31 12.69 22.84
N GLN A 594 5.23 11.50 22.22
CA GLN A 594 4.23 10.48 22.58
C GLN A 594 4.31 10.06 24.05
N THR A 595 5.52 9.97 24.60
CA THR A 595 5.75 9.65 26.02
C THR A 595 5.34 10.80 26.91
N ASN A 596 5.69 12.04 26.58
CA ASN A 596 5.29 13.23 27.36
C ASN A 596 3.75 13.32 27.51
N VAL A 597 3.01 13.05 26.44
CA VAL A 597 1.52 13.01 26.49
C VAL A 597 1.01 11.96 27.49
N ARG A 598 1.63 10.78 27.52
CA ARG A 598 1.26 9.71 28.46
C ARG A 598 1.62 10.09 29.89
N ASN A 599 2.79 10.69 30.11
CA ASN A 599 3.21 11.21 31.41
C ASN A 599 2.23 12.28 31.92
N LEU A 600 1.79 13.19 31.06
CA LEU A 600 0.80 14.21 31.42
C LEU A 600 -0.53 13.58 31.87
N LEU A 601 -1.04 12.58 31.15
CA LEU A 601 -2.24 11.84 31.56
C LEU A 601 -2.05 11.13 32.92
N GLN A 602 -0.88 10.54 33.15
CA GLN A 602 -0.54 9.90 34.44
C GLN A 602 -0.43 10.91 35.58
N LYS A 603 0.22 12.06 35.35
CA LYS A 603 0.38 13.15 36.35
C LYS A 603 -0.96 13.74 36.75
N MET A 604 -1.91 13.88 35.82
CA MET A 604 -3.29 14.26 36.12
C MET A 604 -4.06 13.16 36.86
N GLY A 605 -3.59 11.92 36.87
CA GLY A 605 -4.34 10.77 37.36
C GLY A 605 -5.54 10.42 36.47
N GLN A 606 -5.51 10.77 35.18
CA GLN A 606 -6.56 10.45 34.22
C GLN A 606 -6.42 8.99 33.76
N PRO A 607 -7.41 8.10 34.01
CA PRO A 607 -7.36 6.74 33.49
C PRO A 607 -7.42 6.75 31.95
N PHE A 608 -6.52 5.98 31.32
CA PHE A 608 -6.49 5.80 29.87
C PHE A 608 -6.08 4.38 29.47
N LEU A 609 -6.44 4.00 28.25
CA LEU A 609 -6.03 2.76 27.60
C LEU A 609 -5.40 3.05 26.24
N GLU A 610 -4.63 2.10 25.74
CA GLU A 610 -3.98 2.19 24.43
C GLU A 610 -4.84 1.55 23.34
N LEU A 611 -5.03 2.25 22.22
CA LEU A 611 -5.62 1.65 21.03
C LEU A 611 -4.73 0.54 20.46
N LYS A 612 -5.33 -0.42 19.72
CA LYS A 612 -4.56 -1.45 18.99
C LYS A 612 -3.59 -0.81 17.99
N ALA A 613 -4.08 0.18 17.22
CA ALA A 613 -3.28 0.98 16.30
C ALA A 613 -2.75 2.23 17.02
N LYS A 614 -1.58 2.12 17.66
CA LYS A 614 -0.91 3.18 18.43
C LYS A 614 0.47 3.52 17.90
N ARG A 615 1.02 4.66 18.33
CA ARG A 615 2.39 5.12 17.99
C ARG A 615 2.68 5.01 16.49
N GLU A 616 3.66 4.19 16.11
CA GLU A 616 4.08 3.97 14.73
C GLU A 616 3.00 3.36 13.84
N HIS A 617 1.97 2.74 14.41
CA HIS A 617 0.86 2.13 13.66
C HIS A 617 -0.43 2.95 13.71
N ALA A 618 -0.41 4.17 14.27
CA ALA A 618 -1.59 5.01 14.35
C ALA A 618 -2.23 5.26 12.96
N GLU A 619 -3.55 5.10 12.87
CA GLU A 619 -4.34 5.35 11.67
C GLU A 619 -4.65 6.85 11.50
N CYS A 620 -4.92 7.30 10.27
CA CYS A 620 -5.22 8.71 10.00
C CYS A 620 -6.70 9.06 10.22
N CYS A 621 -6.99 10.31 10.59
CA CYS A 621 -8.36 10.81 10.80
C CYS A 621 -9.08 11.34 9.53
N GLY A 622 -8.49 11.21 8.33
CA GLY A 622 -9.09 11.72 7.10
C GLY A 622 -8.81 13.20 6.76
N PHE A 623 -8.13 13.95 7.63
CA PHE A 623 -7.91 15.39 7.46
C PHE A 623 -6.64 15.74 6.68
N GLY A 624 -5.47 15.37 7.23
CA GLY A 624 -4.17 15.71 6.65
C GLY A 624 -4.03 15.11 5.25
N GLY A 625 -3.38 15.82 4.32
CA GLY A 625 -3.34 15.40 2.91
C GLY A 625 -4.60 15.76 2.12
N LEU A 626 -5.58 16.44 2.74
CA LEU A 626 -6.76 17.03 2.09
C LEU A 626 -7.78 16.02 1.50
N MET A 627 -7.80 14.77 1.99
CA MET A 627 -8.79 13.77 1.55
C MET A 627 -10.22 14.26 1.78
N GLN A 628 -10.52 14.90 2.90
CA GLN A 628 -11.86 15.45 3.16
C GLN A 628 -12.29 16.46 2.08
N ASN A 629 -11.34 17.17 1.47
CA ASN A 629 -11.60 18.10 0.36
C ASN A 629 -11.83 17.33 -0.95
N ALA A 630 -10.90 16.45 -1.31
CA ALA A 630 -10.87 15.77 -2.60
C ALA A 630 -11.82 14.56 -2.71
N ASN A 631 -12.11 13.87 -1.61
CA ASN A 631 -12.94 12.67 -1.54
C ASN A 631 -13.64 12.56 -0.16
N PRO A 632 -14.68 13.38 0.09
CA PRO A 632 -15.36 13.46 1.39
C PRO A 632 -15.99 12.12 1.83
N ASP A 633 -16.49 11.31 0.90
CA ASP A 633 -17.10 10.02 1.23
C ASP A 633 -16.06 9.03 1.76
N LEU A 634 -14.88 8.97 1.14
CA LEU A 634 -13.78 8.16 1.65
C LEU A 634 -13.29 8.68 3.01
N ALA A 635 -13.25 10.01 3.20
CA ALA A 635 -12.89 10.58 4.50
C ALA A 635 -13.87 10.14 5.61
N LYS A 636 -15.18 10.07 5.32
CA LYS A 636 -16.20 9.52 6.24
C LYS A 636 -15.92 8.05 6.57
N THR A 637 -15.56 7.23 5.58
CA THR A 637 -15.17 5.82 5.81
C THR A 637 -13.93 5.69 6.70
N VAL A 638 -12.90 6.49 6.43
CA VAL A 638 -11.65 6.50 7.22
C VAL A 638 -11.90 6.86 8.68
N ILE A 639 -12.64 7.94 8.95
CA ILE A 639 -12.88 8.38 10.32
C ILE A 639 -13.82 7.42 11.07
N LYS A 640 -14.80 6.80 10.39
CA LYS A 640 -15.68 5.79 10.98
C LYS A 640 -14.90 4.55 11.43
N ARG A 641 -13.92 4.10 10.63
CA ARG A 641 -13.01 3.00 11.01
C ARG A 641 -12.22 3.35 12.27
N LEU A 642 -11.63 4.54 12.34
CA LEU A 642 -10.86 4.98 13.51
C LEU A 642 -11.74 5.11 14.77
N ALA A 643 -12.93 5.70 14.63
CA ALA A 643 -13.89 5.86 15.72
C ALA A 643 -14.41 4.52 16.27
N GLY A 644 -14.44 3.47 15.44
CA GLY A 644 -14.90 2.13 15.80
C GLY A 644 -13.83 1.23 16.45
N GLN A 645 -12.58 1.68 16.63
CA GLN A 645 -11.52 0.84 17.21
C GLN A 645 -11.72 0.56 18.71
N SER A 646 -12.47 1.40 19.43
CA SER A 646 -12.78 1.22 20.85
C SER A 646 -14.14 1.81 21.18
N LEU A 647 -14.85 1.22 22.15
CA LEU A 647 -16.11 1.75 22.67
C LEU A 647 -15.90 2.94 23.62
N ALA A 648 -14.76 3.01 24.31
CA ALA A 648 -14.45 4.08 25.27
C ALA A 648 -14.37 5.46 24.59
N ASP A 649 -14.59 6.53 25.34
CA ASP A 649 -14.35 7.91 24.89
C ASP A 649 -12.87 8.13 24.55
N TYR A 650 -12.56 8.99 23.59
CA TYR A 650 -11.19 9.14 23.08
C TYR A 650 -10.48 10.35 23.69
N VAL A 651 -9.16 10.27 23.83
CA VAL A 651 -8.28 11.41 24.08
C VAL A 651 -7.23 11.50 22.98
N THR A 652 -7.00 12.71 22.48
CA THR A 652 -5.93 12.98 21.50
C THR A 652 -5.31 14.35 21.72
N TYR A 653 -4.14 14.58 21.15
CA TYR A 653 -3.39 15.83 21.24
C TYR A 653 -3.24 16.52 19.88
N CYS A 654 -4.17 16.21 18.95
CA CYS A 654 -4.33 16.90 17.68
C CYS A 654 -5.76 17.40 17.52
N ALA A 655 -5.92 18.72 17.39
CA ALA A 655 -7.23 19.37 17.25
C ALA A 655 -8.06 18.80 16.09
N VAL A 656 -7.44 18.51 14.93
CA VAL A 656 -8.18 17.96 13.78
C VAL A 656 -8.57 16.50 13.96
N CYS A 657 -7.77 15.69 14.68
CA CYS A 657 -8.20 14.33 15.04
C CYS A 657 -9.43 14.39 15.95
N ARG A 658 -9.40 15.25 16.97
CA ARG A 658 -10.51 15.46 17.90
C ARG A 658 -11.77 15.92 17.19
N ASP A 659 -11.67 16.94 16.35
CA ASP A 659 -12.81 17.50 15.62
C ASP A 659 -13.40 16.50 14.61
N ASN A 660 -12.55 15.73 13.90
CA ASN A 660 -13.06 14.73 12.97
C ASN A 660 -13.74 13.56 13.68
N LEU A 661 -13.17 13.09 14.80
CA LEU A 661 -13.79 12.06 15.62
C LEU A 661 -15.15 12.52 16.16
N ALA A 662 -15.20 13.74 16.72
CA ALA A 662 -16.46 14.35 17.18
C ALA A 662 -17.47 14.50 16.03
N GLY A 663 -17.02 14.90 14.84
CA GLY A 663 -17.85 14.96 13.63
C GLY A 663 -18.40 13.62 13.17
N ALA A 664 -17.75 12.51 13.52
CA ALA A 664 -18.23 11.15 13.28
C ALA A 664 -19.12 10.62 14.43
N GLY A 665 -19.47 11.47 15.40
CA GLY A 665 -20.27 11.10 16.57
C GLY A 665 -19.46 10.45 17.70
N LYS A 666 -18.13 10.42 17.63
CA LYS A 666 -17.29 9.83 18.67
C LYS A 666 -16.95 10.87 19.74
N ARG A 667 -17.43 10.63 20.97
CA ARG A 667 -17.06 11.41 22.15
C ARG A 667 -15.54 11.44 22.32
N THR A 668 -14.96 12.63 22.24
CA THR A 668 -13.51 12.80 22.15
C THR A 668 -13.08 14.11 22.80
N VAL A 669 -12.12 14.04 23.72
CA VAL A 669 -11.45 15.21 24.28
C VAL A 669 -10.11 15.46 23.59
N HIS A 670 -9.77 16.75 23.46
CA HIS A 670 -8.38 17.13 23.26
C HIS A 670 -7.68 17.14 24.62
N ILE A 671 -6.40 16.77 24.72
CA ILE A 671 -5.70 16.76 26.02
C ILE A 671 -5.71 18.14 26.70
N LEU A 672 -5.74 19.24 25.93
CA LEU A 672 -5.90 20.59 26.47
C LEU A 672 -7.25 20.82 27.17
N ASP A 673 -8.30 20.10 26.77
CA ASP A 673 -9.59 20.17 27.44
C ASP A 673 -9.49 19.60 28.88
N LEU A 674 -8.54 18.69 29.13
CA LEU A 674 -8.25 18.14 30.45
C LEU A 674 -7.29 19.04 31.24
N ILE A 675 -6.21 19.52 30.60
CA ILE A 675 -5.18 20.32 31.27
C ILE A 675 -5.71 21.68 31.71
N PHE A 676 -6.50 22.36 30.87
CA PHE A 676 -7.02 23.69 31.16
C PHE A 676 -8.54 23.62 31.28
N ARG A 677 -9.08 23.63 32.50
CA ARG A 677 -10.51 23.57 32.76
C ARG A 677 -11.23 24.83 32.27
N GLU A 678 -12.43 24.67 31.73
CA GLU A 678 -13.36 25.78 31.46
C GLU A 678 -14.74 25.39 32.02
N ASP A 679 -15.24 26.13 33.01
CA ASP A 679 -16.51 25.79 33.67
C ASP A 679 -17.74 25.88 32.74
N SER A 680 -17.62 26.62 31.63
CA SER A 680 -18.63 26.69 30.58
C SER A 680 -18.75 25.41 29.75
N GLU A 681 -17.79 24.48 29.86
CA GLU A 681 -17.77 23.20 29.13
C GLU A 681 -17.67 22.01 30.11
N PRO A 682 -18.75 21.68 30.85
CA PRO A 682 -18.70 20.63 31.87
C PRO A 682 -18.48 19.21 31.31
N ASP A 683 -18.86 18.94 30.05
CA ASP A 683 -18.57 17.70 29.32
C ASP A 683 -17.78 18.00 28.03
N PRO A 684 -16.44 18.14 28.11
CA PRO A 684 -15.61 18.46 26.95
C PRO A 684 -15.62 17.37 25.87
N ALA A 685 -15.96 16.12 26.23
CA ALA A 685 -15.99 15.00 25.29
C ALA A 685 -17.24 15.05 24.38
N ALA A 686 -18.34 15.64 24.84
CA ALA A 686 -19.55 15.88 24.05
C ALA A 686 -19.44 17.08 23.11
N ARG A 687 -18.41 17.93 23.25
CA ARG A 687 -18.28 19.15 22.45
C ARG A 687 -18.27 18.82 20.96
N LYS A 688 -19.21 19.40 20.22
CA LYS A 688 -19.32 19.28 18.76
C LYS A 688 -18.12 19.94 18.09
N ARG A 689 -17.74 19.43 16.91
CA ARG A 689 -16.74 20.10 16.08
C ARG A 689 -17.25 21.48 15.64
N PRO A 690 -16.40 22.52 15.57
CA PRO A 690 -16.79 23.78 14.93
C PRO A 690 -16.98 23.58 13.42
N GLY A 691 -18.03 24.20 12.89
CA GLY A 691 -18.28 24.31 11.45
C GLY A 691 -17.25 25.19 10.75
N TRP A 692 -17.23 25.18 9.42
CA TRP A 692 -16.20 25.86 8.63
C TRP A 692 -16.21 27.39 8.82
N SER A 693 -17.38 28.02 8.81
CA SER A 693 -17.51 29.46 9.06
C SER A 693 -17.07 29.79 10.49
N GLN A 694 -17.49 28.98 11.47
CA GLN A 694 -17.13 29.16 12.87
C GLN A 694 -15.62 29.06 13.11
N ARG A 695 -14.89 28.25 12.33
CA ARG A 695 -13.43 28.15 12.41
C ARG A 695 -12.72 29.44 12.01
N GLN A 696 -13.19 30.14 10.99
CA GLN A 696 -12.63 31.45 10.61
C GLN A 696 -12.96 32.50 11.66
N GLU A 697 -14.21 32.54 12.12
CA GLU A 697 -14.64 33.46 13.17
C GLU A 697 -13.87 33.25 14.48
N ASN A 698 -13.68 32.00 14.92
CA ASN A 698 -12.91 31.68 16.12
C ASN A 698 -11.47 32.19 16.05
N ARG A 699 -10.83 32.08 14.88
CA ARG A 699 -9.47 32.59 14.65
C ARG A 699 -9.42 34.11 14.72
N LEU A 700 -10.32 34.79 14.00
CA LEU A 700 -10.44 36.25 14.00
C LEU A 700 -10.68 36.80 15.42
N ARG A 701 -11.72 36.28 16.09
CA ARG A 701 -12.08 36.66 17.46
C ARG A 701 -10.95 36.41 18.45
N LEU A 702 -10.23 35.28 18.32
CA LEU A 702 -9.08 35.01 19.18
C LEU A 702 -8.00 36.09 19.04
N LYS A 703 -7.63 36.45 17.80
CA LYS A 703 -6.64 37.50 17.55
C LYS A 703 -7.09 38.83 18.15
N ASN A 704 -8.31 39.25 17.85
CA ASN A 704 -8.84 40.55 18.31
C ASN A 704 -8.87 40.62 19.84
N ASN A 705 -9.37 39.57 20.50
CA ASN A 705 -9.40 39.52 21.95
C ASN A 705 -8.00 39.60 22.56
N LEU A 706 -7.01 38.89 22.00
CA LEU A 706 -5.63 38.95 22.49
C LEU A 706 -4.99 40.32 22.26
N LEU A 707 -5.21 40.95 21.11
CA LEU A 707 -4.71 42.31 20.82
C LEU A 707 -5.28 43.34 21.80
N ASN A 708 -6.56 43.24 22.11
CA ASN A 708 -7.26 44.10 23.06
C ASN A 708 -6.76 43.87 24.49
N GLU A 709 -6.81 42.63 24.96
CA GLU A 709 -6.56 42.26 26.36
C GLU A 709 -5.08 42.41 26.75
N LEU A 710 -4.14 42.18 25.82
CA LEU A 710 -2.72 42.07 26.15
C LEU A 710 -1.85 43.20 25.59
N TRP A 711 -2.16 43.73 24.41
CA TRP A 711 -1.32 44.75 23.75
C TRP A 711 -1.99 46.12 23.63
N ALA A 712 -3.26 46.27 24.02
CA ALA A 712 -4.05 47.48 23.80
C ALA A 712 -4.00 47.99 22.34
N LYS A 713 -3.85 47.06 21.39
CA LYS A 713 -3.65 47.31 19.94
C LYS A 713 -4.83 46.84 19.10
N GLY A 714 -6.03 46.78 19.69
CA GLY A 714 -7.24 46.50 18.94
C GLY A 714 -7.41 47.44 17.76
N GLY A 715 -7.68 46.89 16.58
CA GLY A 715 -8.31 47.69 15.55
C GLY A 715 -9.72 48.08 15.98
N GLU A 716 -10.20 49.25 15.55
CA GLU A 716 -11.64 49.51 15.48
C GLU A 716 -12.31 48.32 14.78
N ASP A 717 -13.48 47.89 15.27
CA ASP A 717 -14.35 46.82 14.76
C ASP A 717 -14.95 47.17 13.37
N THR A 718 -14.14 47.75 12.49
CA THR A 718 -14.49 48.37 11.21
C THR A 718 -15.06 47.38 10.21
N LYS A 719 -14.96 46.06 10.44
CA LYS A 719 -15.65 45.04 9.63
C LYS A 719 -16.83 44.35 10.30
N GLN A 720 -17.06 44.51 11.60
CA GLN A 720 -18.31 44.04 12.22
C GLN A 720 -19.49 44.92 11.83
N ASN A 721 -19.26 46.22 11.63
CA ASN A 721 -20.30 47.18 11.24
C ASN A 721 -20.83 47.02 9.79
N ASP A 722 -20.15 46.24 8.94
CA ASP A 722 -20.54 45.97 7.54
C ASP A 722 -21.07 44.52 7.32
N ARG A 723 -21.25 43.75 8.39
CA ARG A 723 -21.80 42.39 8.30
C ARG A 723 -23.30 42.42 8.08
N VAL A 724 -23.75 41.60 7.15
CA VAL A 724 -25.15 41.38 6.88
C VAL A 724 -25.65 40.29 7.83
N VAL A 725 -26.71 40.56 8.60
CA VAL A 725 -27.31 39.54 9.48
C VAL A 725 -27.98 38.47 8.61
N LEU A 726 -27.52 37.23 8.71
CA LEU A 726 -28.07 36.09 7.97
C LEU A 726 -28.79 35.13 8.93
N ASN A 727 -30.10 35.01 8.77
CA ASN A 727 -30.95 34.07 9.49
C ASN A 727 -30.94 32.71 8.76
N ILE A 728 -30.28 31.70 9.35
CA ILE A 728 -30.02 30.40 8.71
C ILE A 728 -30.56 29.28 9.62
N SER A 729 -31.45 28.43 9.09
CA SER A 729 -31.99 27.28 9.83
C SER A 729 -30.96 26.17 10.00
N SER A 730 -31.19 25.23 10.93
CA SER A 730 -30.32 24.07 11.17
C SER A 730 -30.09 23.22 9.92
N GLU A 731 -31.12 23.07 9.09
CA GLU A 731 -31.07 22.27 7.86
C GLU A 731 -30.20 22.95 6.82
N VAL A 732 -30.35 24.26 6.64
CA VAL A 732 -29.53 25.04 5.71
C VAL A 732 -28.08 25.10 6.18
N TRP A 733 -27.84 25.25 7.49
CA TRP A 733 -26.51 25.15 8.08
C TRP A 733 -25.80 23.86 7.69
N GLN A 734 -26.49 22.72 7.77
CA GLN A 734 -25.91 21.43 7.39
C GLN A 734 -25.56 21.39 5.89
N VAL A 735 -26.39 21.98 5.02
CA VAL A 735 -26.10 22.12 3.58
C VAL A 735 -24.84 22.95 3.34
N LEU A 736 -24.69 24.08 4.04
CA LEU A 736 -23.49 24.93 3.94
C LEU A 736 -22.24 24.18 4.38
N GLU A 737 -22.32 23.45 5.49
CA GLU A 737 -21.21 22.66 6.03
C GLU A 737 -20.77 21.53 5.08
N ASP A 738 -21.72 20.78 4.51
CA ASP A 738 -21.44 19.69 3.59
C ASP A 738 -20.88 20.21 2.25
N ARG A 739 -21.33 21.38 1.81
CA ARG A 739 -20.88 22.02 0.57
C ARG A 739 -19.67 22.93 0.75
N ARG A 740 -19.22 23.15 1.99
CA ARG A 740 -18.11 24.05 2.36
C ARG A 740 -18.33 25.47 1.86
N ILE A 741 -19.55 25.98 2.04
CA ILE A 741 -19.92 27.36 1.72
C ILE A 741 -19.82 28.16 3.01
N LEU A 742 -19.03 29.24 3.01
CA LEU A 742 -18.86 30.08 4.19
C LEU A 742 -19.98 31.10 4.28
N VAL A 743 -20.31 31.53 5.51
CA VAL A 743 -21.25 32.63 5.74
C VAL A 743 -20.76 33.90 5.04
N THR A 744 -19.46 34.17 5.08
CA THR A 744 -18.85 35.31 4.38
C THR A 744 -18.99 35.24 2.86
N ASP A 745 -19.05 34.03 2.27
CA ASP A 745 -19.33 33.88 0.84
C ASP A 745 -20.78 34.29 0.53
N LEU A 746 -21.73 33.90 1.39
CA LEU A 746 -23.14 34.29 1.25
C LEU A 746 -23.34 35.79 1.43
N GLU A 747 -22.69 36.39 2.43
CA GLU A 747 -22.73 37.83 2.69
C GLU A 747 -22.27 38.62 1.46
N GLU A 748 -21.16 38.21 0.82
CA GLU A 748 -20.64 38.88 -0.37
C GLU A 748 -21.58 38.73 -1.57
N VAL A 749 -22.16 37.54 -1.76
CA VAL A 749 -23.13 37.26 -2.83
C VAL A 749 -24.40 38.12 -2.66
N ILE A 750 -24.94 38.23 -1.44
CA ILE A 750 -26.13 39.04 -1.14
C ILE A 750 -25.79 40.52 -1.25
N ARG A 751 -24.67 40.97 -0.69
CA ARG A 751 -24.22 42.37 -0.78
C ARG A 751 -24.12 42.80 -2.23
N HIS A 752 -23.52 41.97 -3.10
CA HIS A 752 -23.48 42.24 -4.53
C HIS A 752 -24.88 42.38 -5.14
N ALA A 753 -25.81 41.47 -4.82
CA ALA A 753 -27.19 41.52 -5.33
C ALA A 753 -27.96 42.77 -4.86
N GLU A 754 -27.79 43.20 -3.61
CA GLU A 754 -28.50 44.35 -3.04
C GLU A 754 -27.88 45.70 -3.44
N THR A 755 -26.62 45.72 -3.86
CA THR A 755 -25.91 46.94 -4.33
C THR A 755 -25.96 47.14 -5.84
N GLY A 756 -26.86 46.44 -6.54
CA GLY A 756 -27.08 46.59 -7.99
C GLY A 756 -26.71 45.37 -8.84
N GLY A 757 -26.31 44.27 -8.21
CA GLY A 757 -26.12 42.97 -8.86
C GLY A 757 -27.44 42.33 -9.30
N ARG A 758 -27.34 41.33 -10.18
CA ARG A 758 -28.53 40.63 -10.69
C ARG A 758 -29.13 39.70 -9.63
N LYS A 759 -30.45 39.75 -9.43
CA LYS A 759 -31.23 38.78 -8.64
C LYS A 759 -32.54 38.44 -9.35
N PHE A 760 -32.97 37.19 -9.18
CA PHE A 760 -34.22 36.66 -9.74
C PHE A 760 -35.24 36.54 -8.62
N PHE A 761 -36.46 37.02 -8.83
CA PHE A 761 -37.57 36.81 -7.90
C PHE A 761 -38.39 35.60 -8.35
N ASN A 762 -38.63 34.64 -7.47
CA ASN A 762 -39.53 33.53 -7.71
C ASN A 762 -40.91 33.84 -7.13
N PRO A 763 -41.94 34.09 -7.96
CA PRO A 763 -43.27 34.43 -7.46
C PRO A 763 -43.97 33.27 -6.72
N ASP A 764 -43.59 32.01 -6.99
CA ASP A 764 -44.22 30.84 -6.34
C ASP A 764 -43.75 30.66 -4.88
N SER A 765 -42.47 30.94 -4.61
CA SER A 765 -41.90 30.83 -3.26
C SER A 765 -41.79 32.17 -2.53
N GLY A 766 -41.84 33.29 -3.26
CA GLY A 766 -41.56 34.63 -2.72
C GLY A 766 -40.08 34.90 -2.46
N HIS A 767 -39.18 34.00 -2.87
CA HIS A 767 -37.74 34.11 -2.59
C HIS A 767 -36.98 34.82 -3.71
N PHE A 768 -35.87 35.45 -3.35
CA PHE A 768 -34.85 35.90 -4.30
C PHE A 768 -33.79 34.83 -4.48
N LYS A 769 -33.30 34.69 -5.71
CA LYS A 769 -32.15 33.86 -6.05
C LYS A 769 -31.10 34.69 -6.75
N THR A 770 -29.86 34.59 -6.31
CA THR A 770 -28.73 35.33 -6.90
C THR A 770 -27.50 34.44 -7.00
N SER A 771 -26.52 34.88 -7.79
CA SER A 771 -25.22 34.22 -7.89
C SER A 771 -24.09 35.21 -8.07
N LEU A 772 -22.94 34.89 -7.49
CA LEU A 772 -21.69 35.61 -7.71
C LEU A 772 -20.54 34.62 -7.85
N LYS A 773 -19.65 34.87 -8.81
CA LYS A 773 -18.40 34.12 -8.93
C LYS A 773 -17.36 34.71 -7.99
N LEU A 774 -17.05 33.97 -6.94
CA LEU A 774 -15.95 34.24 -6.00
C LEU A 774 -14.81 33.27 -6.31
N TYR A 775 -13.61 33.78 -6.56
CA TYR A 775 -12.45 32.97 -6.95
C TYR A 775 -12.75 32.12 -8.22
N ASN A 776 -12.55 30.80 -8.21
CA ASN A 776 -12.95 29.91 -9.30
C ASN A 776 -14.34 29.26 -9.12
N THR A 777 -15.13 29.70 -8.14
CA THR A 777 -16.40 29.09 -7.78
C THR A 777 -17.54 30.10 -7.85
N THR A 778 -18.62 29.74 -8.54
CA THR A 778 -19.87 30.49 -8.54
C THR A 778 -20.74 29.99 -7.41
N PHE A 779 -21.09 30.89 -6.49
CA PHE A 779 -21.97 30.64 -5.35
C PHE A 779 -23.37 31.15 -5.70
N TRP A 780 -24.37 30.35 -5.36
CA TRP A 780 -25.78 30.67 -5.50
C TRP A 780 -26.43 30.70 -4.14
N VAL A 781 -27.28 31.70 -3.93
CA VAL A 781 -28.00 31.89 -2.67
C VAL A 781 -29.48 32.13 -2.97
N GLU A 782 -30.33 31.42 -2.26
CA GLU A 782 -31.77 31.64 -2.21
C GLU A 782 -32.12 32.26 -0.85
N TYR A 783 -32.69 33.47 -0.88
CA TYR A 783 -32.86 34.30 0.31
C TYR A 783 -34.09 35.23 0.22
N MET A 784 -34.51 35.77 1.35
CA MET A 784 -35.55 36.81 1.44
C MET A 784 -35.14 37.86 2.48
N PRO A 785 -35.40 39.16 2.25
CA PRO A 785 -35.24 40.18 3.28
C PRO A 785 -36.07 39.86 4.55
N SER A 786 -35.51 40.12 5.72
CA SER A 786 -36.18 40.07 7.03
C SER A 786 -35.99 41.38 7.79
N ASP A 787 -36.72 41.57 8.89
CA ASP A 787 -36.72 42.82 9.68
C ASP A 787 -35.32 43.26 10.14
N ASP A 788 -34.42 42.31 10.34
CA ASP A 788 -33.06 42.51 10.85
C ASP A 788 -31.94 42.14 9.86
N GLY A 789 -32.27 41.67 8.65
CA GLY A 789 -31.29 41.14 7.71
C GLY A 789 -31.88 40.33 6.57
N PHE A 790 -31.38 39.11 6.36
CA PHE A 790 -31.87 38.21 5.31
C PHE A 790 -32.02 36.78 5.83
N THR A 791 -33.14 36.15 5.50
CA THR A 791 -33.37 34.72 5.74
C THR A 791 -32.85 33.90 4.57
N ILE A 792 -32.02 32.89 4.84
CA ILE A 792 -31.44 32.00 3.84
C ILE A 792 -32.23 30.70 3.79
N TYR A 793 -32.70 30.35 2.60
CA TYR A 793 -33.46 29.12 2.35
C TYR A 793 -32.61 28.02 1.71
N ASN A 794 -31.61 28.37 0.91
CA ASN A 794 -30.74 27.41 0.26
C ASN A 794 -29.45 28.07 -0.25
N ALA A 795 -28.39 27.28 -0.39
CA ALA A 795 -27.19 27.69 -1.10
C ALA A 795 -26.49 26.52 -1.79
N TYR A 796 -25.88 26.79 -2.94
CA TYR A 796 -25.07 25.82 -3.67
C TYR A 796 -23.95 26.50 -4.42
N SER A 797 -22.97 25.72 -4.87
CA SER A 797 -21.86 26.26 -5.64
C SER A 797 -21.45 25.33 -6.78
N HIS A 798 -20.92 25.91 -7.85
CA HIS A 798 -20.39 25.18 -9.00
C HIS A 798 -19.25 25.96 -9.65
N ARG A 799 -18.48 25.32 -10.54
CA ARG A 799 -17.35 25.96 -11.23
C ARG A 799 -17.65 26.43 -12.64
N MET A 800 -18.91 26.36 -13.07
CA MET A 800 -19.36 26.94 -14.33
C MET A 800 -19.40 28.47 -14.25
N VAL A 801 -19.04 29.13 -15.34
CA VAL A 801 -19.23 30.57 -15.52
C VAL A 801 -20.66 30.78 -16.00
N VAL A 802 -21.44 31.56 -15.27
CA VAL A 802 -22.79 31.96 -15.68
C VAL A 802 -22.64 33.19 -16.57
N SER A 803 -22.61 33.00 -17.88
CA SER A 803 -22.65 34.12 -18.84
C SER A 803 -24.00 34.81 -18.79
N ALA A 804 -23.99 36.12 -19.04
CA ALA A 804 -25.18 36.94 -18.94
C ALA A 804 -26.26 36.59 -19.97
#